data_AF-A0A521ZNW1-F1
#
_entry.id   AF-A0A521ZNW1-F1
#
_cell.length_a   1.000
_cell.length_b   1.000
_cell.length_c   1.000
_cell.angle_alpha   90.00
_cell.angle_beta   90.00
_cell.angle_gamma   90.00
#
_symmetry.space_group_name_H-M   'P 1'
#
loop_
_entity.id
_entity.type
_entity.pdbx_description
1 polymer ?
#
loop_
_entity_poly.entity_id
_entity_poly.type
_entity_poly.pdbx_seq_one_letter_code
_entity_poly.pdbx_strand_id
1 'polypeptide(L)'
;MSLSETRKQNSETLDHPDRFVRRHIGPNAAETAEMLKQAGFNSLDSLIDSAVPKQIRLSKPLNLPAAQSEFAALGELKNIASQNQVYRSFIGQGYYDCITPPVIQRNVLENPGWYTQYTPYQAEISQGRLEALLNFQTMVSELTALDIANASMLDEATAAAEAMTMSSRLKDGRNIFFISETCHSQTIEVVIARAKALGIEATVGNPETFAFSDKVFGALVQYPDTFGAIHDYSPFVEKAHAAGAMVTVATDLLALTLIKPPGEFGADIAVGSAQRFGVPLGYGGPHAAFFATRDEFKRQMPGRIVGVSKDSRGKPALRLALGTREQHIRREKATSNICTAQALLANMASLYACYHGAEGLKKIAERVHTLTKILASALEDLAFQPMNKTFFDTLTISSISDLDAFRKHAESNQFNFRYIDDKQVSISLDETSTLADIEKILGIFNGSNHFSAGQGLSGYDWCERIPVKRSSKFLQHKVFNSYHSETEMLRYIKRLESRDLSLTASMIPLGSCTMKLNAAAEMFPVSWPEFAKIHPFAPIKQTRGYQKLFEQLETWLAEITGFAGISLQPNAGSQGEYAGLLVIRAYHESRGDAHRNVCLIPTSAHGTNPASAVMAGMKVVAVACDTNGNIDVADLRAKAEAHQADLSCLMITYPSTHGVFEETIREICEIIHANGGQVYMDGANMNAQVGLTSPGFIGADVCHLNLHKTFCIPHGGGGPGVGPIGVAEHLVEFLPGHNVINLGGENPIGAVSAA
;
A
#
# COMPACT_ATOMS: atom_id res chain seq x y z
N MET A 1 50.66 -23.69 -16.38
CA MET A 1 49.31 -23.53 -15.82
C MET A 1 49.03 -24.71 -14.93
N SER A 2 48.67 -24.46 -13.68
CA SER A 2 48.26 -25.53 -12.77
C SER A 2 46.89 -26.07 -13.19
N LEU A 3 46.58 -27.32 -12.84
CA LEU A 3 45.26 -27.93 -13.11
C LEU A 3 44.09 -27.12 -12.52
N SER A 4 44.32 -26.27 -11.51
CA SER A 4 43.31 -25.37 -10.96
C SER A 4 43.07 -24.13 -11.83
N GLU A 5 44.13 -23.56 -12.43
CA GLU A 5 44.01 -22.44 -13.37
C GLU A 5 43.30 -22.85 -14.66
N THR A 6 43.62 -24.04 -15.19
CA THR A 6 42.96 -24.58 -16.40
C THR A 6 41.49 -24.92 -16.13
N ARG A 7 41.14 -25.40 -14.93
CA ARG A 7 39.73 -25.63 -14.53
C ARG A 7 38.96 -24.33 -14.36
N LYS A 8 39.58 -23.26 -13.84
CA LYS A 8 38.97 -21.93 -13.71
C LYS A 8 38.70 -21.31 -15.08
N GLN A 9 39.68 -21.34 -15.99
CA GLN A 9 39.52 -20.88 -17.38
C GLN A 9 38.45 -21.68 -18.14
N ASN A 10 38.41 -23.01 -17.97
CA ASN A 10 37.39 -23.84 -18.61
C ASN A 10 35.98 -23.64 -18.02
N SER A 11 35.86 -23.20 -16.76
CA SER A 11 34.56 -22.82 -16.19
C SER A 11 34.08 -21.46 -16.72
N GLU A 12 35.00 -20.50 -16.90
CA GLU A 12 34.67 -19.18 -17.45
C GLU A 12 34.25 -19.22 -18.93
N THR A 13 34.72 -20.21 -19.71
CA THR A 13 34.30 -20.41 -21.11
C THR A 13 32.95 -21.12 -21.27
N LEU A 14 32.44 -21.77 -20.23
CA LEU A 14 31.14 -22.44 -20.22
C LEU A 14 30.01 -21.54 -19.67
N ASP A 15 30.36 -20.49 -18.94
CA ASP A 15 29.40 -19.53 -18.43
C ASP A 15 28.75 -18.73 -19.56
N HIS A 16 27.44 -18.53 -19.47
CA HIS A 16 26.74 -17.68 -20.42
C HIS A 16 27.32 -16.24 -20.38
N PRO A 17 27.68 -15.65 -21.53
CA PRO A 17 28.41 -14.37 -21.54
C PRO A 17 27.55 -13.19 -21.12
N ASP A 18 26.22 -13.29 -21.24
CA ASP A 18 25.28 -12.27 -20.77
C ASP A 18 25.10 -12.33 -19.25
N ARG A 19 25.36 -11.19 -18.59
CA ARG A 19 25.29 -11.02 -17.13
C ARG A 19 24.43 -9.80 -16.84
N PHE A 20 23.44 -9.95 -15.95
CA PHE A 20 22.50 -8.88 -15.62
C PHE A 20 23.17 -7.56 -15.20
N VAL A 21 24.28 -7.63 -14.45
CA VAL A 21 25.04 -6.45 -14.04
C VAL A 21 25.46 -5.56 -15.21
N ARG A 22 25.75 -6.13 -16.39
CA ARG A 22 26.11 -5.39 -17.61
C ARG A 22 24.90 -4.78 -18.33
N ARG A 23 23.69 -5.17 -17.96
CA ARG A 23 22.43 -4.59 -18.43
C ARG A 23 21.91 -3.53 -17.46
N HIS A 24 22.16 -3.71 -16.17
CA HIS A 24 21.72 -2.81 -15.11
C HIS A 24 22.63 -1.59 -14.96
N ILE A 25 23.96 -1.77 -14.99
CA ILE A 25 24.92 -0.66 -14.88
C ILE A 25 25.15 -0.08 -16.27
N GLY A 26 24.85 1.21 -16.43
CA GLY A 26 25.02 1.93 -17.69
C GLY A 26 26.49 2.00 -18.14
N PRO A 27 27.40 2.59 -17.35
CA PRO A 27 28.80 2.73 -17.73
C PRO A 27 29.52 1.38 -17.86
N ASN A 28 30.19 1.17 -19.00
CA ASN A 28 31.10 0.04 -19.18
C ASN A 28 32.49 0.33 -18.58
N ALA A 29 33.44 -0.60 -18.72
CA ALA A 29 34.78 -0.47 -18.15
C ALA A 29 35.58 0.73 -18.73
N ALA A 30 35.43 1.02 -20.03
CA ALA A 30 36.14 2.14 -20.66
C ALA A 30 35.55 3.49 -20.23
N GLU A 31 34.22 3.61 -20.19
CA GLU A 31 33.53 4.80 -19.70
C GLU A 31 33.83 5.04 -18.21
N THR A 32 33.86 3.98 -17.40
CA THR A 32 34.24 4.05 -15.98
C THR A 32 35.67 4.57 -15.82
N ALA A 33 36.62 4.07 -16.61
CA ALA A 33 38.01 4.55 -16.56
C ALA A 33 38.13 6.03 -16.98
N GLU A 34 37.35 6.47 -17.97
CA GLU A 34 37.31 7.88 -18.38
C GLU A 34 36.74 8.77 -17.26
N MET A 35 35.63 8.36 -16.64
CA MET A 35 35.02 9.08 -15.52
C MET A 35 35.96 9.17 -14.32
N LEU A 36 36.64 8.07 -13.97
CA LEU A 36 37.63 8.03 -12.88
C LEU A 36 38.78 9.00 -13.15
N LYS A 37 39.31 9.01 -14.39
CA LYS A 37 40.37 9.94 -14.79
C LYS A 37 39.91 11.40 -14.66
N GLN A 38 38.69 11.72 -15.07
CA GLN A 38 38.13 13.07 -14.92
C GLN A 38 37.94 13.46 -13.44
N ALA A 39 37.53 12.50 -12.61
CA ALA A 39 37.36 12.70 -11.17
C ALA A 39 38.69 12.70 -10.38
N GLY A 40 39.83 12.42 -11.03
CA GLY A 40 41.15 12.39 -10.39
C GLY A 40 41.49 11.10 -9.64
N PHE A 41 40.80 10.00 -9.95
CA PHE A 41 41.00 8.69 -9.31
C PHE A 41 41.57 7.66 -10.31
N ASN A 42 42.37 6.73 -9.79
CA ASN A 42 43.02 5.69 -10.60
C ASN A 42 42.22 4.37 -10.65
N SER A 43 41.29 4.18 -9.69
CA SER A 43 40.41 3.02 -9.61
C SER A 43 39.13 3.36 -8.87
N LEU A 44 38.09 2.55 -9.06
CA LEU A 44 36.85 2.66 -8.29
C LEU A 44 37.11 2.47 -6.78
N ASP A 45 37.99 1.54 -6.42
CA ASP A 45 38.40 1.34 -5.02
C ASP A 45 38.98 2.62 -4.41
N SER A 46 39.85 3.34 -5.13
CA SER A 46 40.43 4.59 -4.63
C SER A 46 39.40 5.70 -4.44
N LEU A 47 38.35 5.72 -5.27
CA LEU A 47 37.23 6.65 -5.10
C LEU A 47 36.41 6.28 -3.85
N ILE A 48 36.07 5.00 -3.67
CA ILE A 48 35.32 4.53 -2.50
C ILE A 48 36.11 4.75 -1.22
N ASP A 49 37.42 4.50 -1.21
CA ASP A 49 38.32 4.74 -0.08
C ASP A 49 38.33 6.20 0.37
N SER A 50 38.10 7.13 -0.55
CA SER A 50 38.03 8.58 -0.31
C SER A 50 36.64 9.05 0.10
N ALA A 51 35.58 8.37 -0.38
CA ALA A 51 34.19 8.78 -0.19
C ALA A 51 33.52 8.17 1.05
N VAL A 52 33.83 6.90 1.39
CA VAL A 52 33.17 6.17 2.48
C VAL A 52 34.13 6.00 3.65
N PRO A 53 33.81 6.53 4.86
CA PRO A 53 34.70 6.46 6.01
C PRO A 53 35.12 5.03 6.35
N LYS A 54 36.43 4.82 6.55
CA LYS A 54 37.00 3.48 6.75
C LYS A 54 36.41 2.77 7.96
N GLN A 55 36.06 3.49 9.03
CA GLN A 55 35.51 2.91 10.26
C GLN A 55 34.11 2.29 10.11
N ILE A 56 33.41 2.54 9.00
CA ILE A 56 32.08 1.98 8.74
C ILE A 56 32.06 1.01 7.55
N ARG A 57 33.20 0.74 6.91
CA ARG A 57 33.24 -0.20 5.78
C ARG A 57 33.15 -1.64 6.25
N LEU A 58 32.33 -2.43 5.56
CA LEU A 58 32.26 -3.87 5.80
C LEU A 58 33.63 -4.50 5.57
N SER A 59 34.04 -5.35 6.51
CA SER A 59 35.31 -6.08 6.43
C SER A 59 35.23 -7.33 5.54
N LYS A 60 34.01 -7.76 5.21
CA LYS A 60 33.72 -8.94 4.38
C LYS A 60 32.66 -8.58 3.33
N PRO A 61 32.68 -9.20 2.15
CA PRO A 61 31.58 -9.12 1.19
C PRO A 61 30.28 -9.67 1.79
N LEU A 62 29.14 -9.25 1.23
CA LEU A 62 27.83 -9.77 1.59
C LEU A 62 27.74 -11.27 1.32
N ASN A 63 27.14 -12.00 2.25
CA ASN A 63 26.87 -13.44 2.14
C ASN A 63 25.53 -13.70 1.44
N LEU A 64 25.47 -13.42 0.14
CA LEU A 64 24.29 -13.64 -0.70
C LEU A 64 24.50 -14.81 -1.67
N PRO A 65 23.41 -15.43 -2.19
CA PRO A 65 23.52 -16.41 -3.26
C PRO A 65 24.29 -15.88 -4.48
N ALA A 66 24.96 -16.77 -5.19
CA ALA A 66 25.67 -16.40 -6.41
C ALA A 66 24.71 -15.80 -7.45
N ALA A 67 25.16 -14.75 -8.14
CA ALA A 67 24.37 -14.06 -9.14
C ALA A 67 23.97 -15.00 -10.30
N GLN A 68 22.71 -14.91 -10.72
CA GLN A 68 22.15 -15.67 -11.82
C GLN A 68 22.04 -14.85 -13.10
N SER A 69 21.88 -15.53 -14.24
CA SER A 69 21.42 -14.88 -15.47
C SER A 69 19.93 -14.51 -15.33
N GLU A 70 19.46 -13.55 -16.13
CA GLU A 70 18.03 -13.17 -16.16
C GLU A 70 17.13 -14.38 -16.43
N PHE A 71 17.55 -15.25 -17.36
CA PHE A 71 16.82 -16.46 -17.70
C PHE A 71 16.73 -17.46 -16.54
N ALA A 72 17.85 -17.69 -15.85
CA ALA A 72 17.88 -18.62 -14.72
C ALA A 72 17.05 -18.08 -13.54
N ALA A 73 17.17 -16.80 -13.22
CA ALA A 73 16.40 -16.15 -12.15
C ALA A 73 14.88 -16.20 -12.41
N LEU A 74 14.44 -15.97 -13.66
CA LEU A 74 13.04 -16.12 -14.05
C LEU A 74 12.58 -17.59 -13.92
N GLY A 75 13.42 -18.54 -14.31
CA GLY A 75 13.13 -19.97 -14.15
C GLY A 75 12.98 -20.38 -12.68
N GLU A 76 13.88 -19.94 -11.81
CA GLU A 76 13.79 -20.18 -10.37
C GLU A 76 12.53 -19.54 -9.78
N LEU A 77 12.28 -18.26 -10.09
CA LEU A 77 11.11 -17.56 -9.58
C LEU A 77 9.81 -18.19 -10.08
N LYS A 78 9.77 -18.73 -11.31
CA LYS A 78 8.60 -19.46 -11.79
C LYS A 78 8.38 -20.77 -11.03
N ASN A 79 9.44 -21.47 -10.61
CA ASN A 79 9.34 -22.65 -9.75
C ASN A 79 8.88 -22.30 -8.32
N ILE A 80 9.20 -21.11 -7.82
CA ILE A 80 8.65 -20.59 -6.56
C ILE A 80 7.17 -20.27 -6.76
N ALA A 81 6.82 -19.51 -7.79
CA ALA A 81 5.47 -19.09 -8.09
C ALA A 81 4.51 -20.29 -8.26
N SER A 82 4.94 -21.35 -8.95
CA SER A 82 4.13 -22.55 -9.19
C SER A 82 3.75 -23.35 -7.93
N GLN A 83 4.33 -23.02 -6.78
CA GLN A 83 3.94 -23.58 -5.48
C GLN A 83 2.72 -22.88 -4.87
N ASN A 84 2.31 -21.72 -5.41
CA ASN A 84 1.05 -21.10 -5.08
C ASN A 84 -0.12 -21.83 -5.78
N GLN A 85 -1.28 -21.84 -5.13
CA GLN A 85 -2.50 -22.47 -5.64
C GLN A 85 -3.53 -21.37 -5.90
N VAL A 86 -3.78 -21.09 -7.17
CA VAL A 86 -4.77 -20.08 -7.60
C VAL A 86 -6.17 -20.67 -7.48
N TYR A 87 -6.84 -20.43 -6.35
CA TYR A 87 -8.21 -20.88 -6.08
C TYR A 87 -9.22 -19.77 -6.38
N ARG A 88 -10.47 -20.17 -6.66
CA ARG A 88 -11.60 -19.24 -6.69
C ARG A 88 -11.88 -18.77 -5.27
N SER A 89 -11.54 -17.52 -4.97
CA SER A 89 -11.63 -16.99 -3.62
C SER A 89 -12.80 -16.03 -3.47
N PHE A 90 -13.83 -16.45 -2.72
CA PHE A 90 -15.03 -15.67 -2.41
C PHE A 90 -14.99 -15.16 -0.95
N ILE A 91 -13.78 -14.83 -0.47
CA ILE A 91 -13.54 -14.36 0.91
C ILE A 91 -14.08 -12.93 1.09
N GLY A 92 -13.86 -12.04 0.12
CA GLY A 92 -14.23 -10.63 0.20
C GLY A 92 -13.30 -9.85 1.12
N GLN A 93 -13.86 -9.21 2.16
CA GLN A 93 -13.09 -8.37 3.09
C GLN A 93 -12.28 -7.24 2.40
N GLY A 94 -12.87 -6.60 1.38
CA GLY A 94 -12.23 -5.50 0.64
C GLY A 94 -11.41 -5.92 -0.58
N TYR A 95 -11.27 -7.23 -0.83
CA TYR A 95 -10.57 -7.78 -2.00
C TYR A 95 -11.48 -8.71 -2.80
N TYR A 96 -11.71 -8.39 -4.06
CA TYR A 96 -12.65 -9.09 -4.93
C TYR A 96 -11.98 -9.33 -6.29
N ASP A 97 -12.04 -10.55 -6.82
CA ASP A 97 -11.38 -10.77 -8.11
C ASP A 97 -12.07 -9.96 -9.22
N CYS A 98 -11.28 -9.45 -10.15
CA CYS A 98 -11.77 -8.66 -11.26
C CYS A 98 -11.02 -9.00 -12.55
N ILE A 99 -11.59 -8.55 -13.66
CA ILE A 99 -10.99 -8.69 -14.97
C ILE A 99 -10.20 -7.43 -15.27
N THR A 100 -8.87 -7.50 -15.18
CA THR A 100 -8.00 -6.45 -15.73
C THR A 100 -8.13 -6.47 -17.25
N PRO A 101 -8.63 -5.40 -17.90
CA PRO A 101 -8.76 -5.39 -19.35
C PRO A 101 -7.39 -5.59 -20.01
N PRO A 102 -7.22 -6.55 -20.93
CA PRO A 102 -5.90 -6.85 -21.51
C PRO A 102 -5.20 -5.64 -22.14
N VAL A 103 -5.97 -4.71 -22.71
CA VAL A 103 -5.44 -3.45 -23.26
C VAL A 103 -4.82 -2.56 -22.19
N ILE A 104 -5.36 -2.55 -20.97
CA ILE A 104 -4.81 -1.77 -19.84
C ILE A 104 -3.60 -2.50 -19.25
N GLN A 105 -3.69 -3.82 -19.04
CA GLN A 105 -2.55 -4.61 -18.55
C GLN A 105 -1.33 -4.41 -19.45
N ARG A 106 -1.48 -4.66 -20.75
CA ARG A 106 -0.38 -4.61 -21.70
C ARG A 106 0.18 -3.21 -21.91
N ASN A 107 -0.68 -2.19 -22.01
CA ASN A 107 -0.27 -0.85 -22.44
C ASN A 107 -0.05 0.14 -21.27
N VAL A 108 -0.28 -0.28 -20.03
CA VAL A 108 -0.07 0.54 -18.81
C VAL A 108 0.79 -0.22 -17.79
N LEU A 109 0.30 -1.36 -17.27
CA LEU A 109 1.03 -2.11 -16.23
C LEU A 109 2.36 -2.68 -16.76
N GLU A 110 2.34 -3.19 -18.00
CA GLU A 110 3.51 -3.79 -18.66
C GLU A 110 4.22 -2.82 -19.62
N ASN A 111 3.92 -1.51 -19.53
CA ASN A 111 4.51 -0.49 -20.38
C ASN A 111 5.45 0.46 -19.59
N PRO A 112 6.76 0.43 -19.83
CA PRO A 112 7.71 1.30 -19.12
C PRO A 112 7.46 2.80 -19.35
N GLY A 113 6.72 3.18 -20.40
CA GLY A 113 6.26 4.55 -20.61
C GLY A 113 5.27 5.05 -19.57
N TRP A 114 4.69 4.16 -18.74
CA TRP A 114 3.75 4.50 -17.67
C TRP A 114 4.30 4.27 -16.26
N TYR A 115 5.17 3.26 -16.08
CA TYR A 115 5.62 2.88 -14.74
C TYR A 115 7.00 3.44 -14.36
N THR A 116 7.80 3.98 -15.27
CA THR A 116 9.19 4.39 -14.95
C THR A 116 9.32 5.83 -14.46
N GLN A 117 8.40 6.73 -14.83
CA GLN A 117 8.35 8.09 -14.30
C GLN A 117 7.96 8.10 -12.82
N TYR A 118 8.23 9.20 -12.11
CA TYR A 118 7.82 9.39 -10.72
C TYR A 118 6.79 10.52 -10.56
N THR A 119 6.55 10.95 -9.32
CA THR A 119 5.61 12.01 -8.96
C THR A 119 5.69 13.18 -9.95
N PRO A 120 4.54 13.72 -10.44
CA PRO A 120 4.50 14.77 -11.46
C PRO A 120 4.89 16.16 -10.89
N TYR A 121 6.10 16.27 -10.33
CA TYR A 121 6.66 17.52 -9.83
C TYR A 121 6.82 18.55 -10.95
N GLN A 122 7.27 18.10 -12.14
CA GLN A 122 7.40 18.91 -13.35
C GLN A 122 6.14 18.72 -14.22
N ALA A 123 5.13 19.55 -14.00
CA ALA A 123 3.79 19.36 -14.55
C ALA A 123 3.75 19.41 -16.08
N GLU A 124 4.57 20.25 -16.70
CA GLU A 124 4.63 20.51 -18.14
C GLU A 124 5.01 19.27 -18.95
N ILE A 125 5.77 18.35 -18.35
CA ILE A 125 6.22 17.07 -18.92
C ILE A 125 5.55 15.87 -18.23
N SER A 126 4.36 16.09 -17.65
CA SER A 126 3.63 15.10 -16.88
C SER A 126 2.11 15.18 -17.07
N GLN A 127 1.65 15.83 -18.14
CA GLN A 127 0.21 16.09 -18.35
C GLN A 127 -0.60 14.81 -18.58
N GLY A 128 0.02 13.74 -19.09
CA GLY A 128 -0.62 12.45 -19.32
C GLY A 128 -1.11 11.80 -18.04
N ARG A 129 -0.19 11.51 -17.11
CA ARG A 129 -0.57 10.92 -15.81
C ARG A 129 -1.36 11.87 -14.92
N LEU A 130 -1.15 13.19 -15.03
CA LEU A 130 -2.00 14.16 -14.33
C LEU A 130 -3.45 14.10 -14.82
N GLU A 131 -3.68 13.91 -16.12
CA GLU A 131 -5.03 13.74 -16.69
C GLU A 131 -5.68 12.43 -16.19
N ALA A 132 -4.94 11.32 -16.19
CA ALA A 132 -5.44 10.05 -15.66
C ALA A 132 -5.76 10.12 -14.14
N LEU A 133 -4.93 10.78 -13.34
CA LEU A 133 -5.22 11.01 -11.92
C LEU A 133 -6.40 11.96 -11.69
N LEU A 134 -6.61 12.95 -12.57
CA LEU A 134 -7.81 13.79 -12.52
C LEU A 134 -9.06 12.98 -12.90
N ASN A 135 -8.96 12.05 -13.84
CA ASN A 135 -10.04 11.10 -14.16
C ASN A 135 -10.36 10.23 -12.94
N PHE A 136 -9.34 9.74 -12.22
CA PHE A 136 -9.52 8.99 -10.98
C PHE A 136 -10.28 9.81 -9.93
N GLN A 137 -9.86 11.06 -9.68
CA GLN A 137 -10.53 11.95 -8.74
C GLN A 137 -11.99 12.22 -9.14
N THR A 138 -12.24 12.45 -10.43
CA THR A 138 -13.59 12.69 -10.97
C THR A 138 -14.46 11.45 -10.80
N MET A 139 -13.93 10.27 -11.14
CA MET A 139 -14.60 8.99 -10.97
C MET A 139 -15.00 8.75 -9.51
N VAL A 140 -14.08 8.93 -8.57
CA VAL A 140 -14.35 8.76 -7.14
C VAL A 140 -15.39 9.78 -6.66
N SER A 141 -15.24 11.06 -7.00
CA SER A 141 -16.15 12.12 -6.56
C SER A 141 -17.57 11.86 -7.05
N GLU A 142 -17.75 11.53 -8.34
CA GLU A 142 -19.06 11.22 -8.90
C GLU A 142 -19.66 9.92 -8.35
N LEU A 143 -18.86 8.87 -8.11
CA LEU A 143 -19.37 7.61 -7.54
C LEU A 143 -19.77 7.76 -6.07
N THR A 144 -18.99 8.49 -5.28
CA THR A 144 -19.27 8.74 -3.85
C THR A 144 -20.27 9.87 -3.60
N ALA A 145 -20.57 10.67 -4.64
CA ALA A 145 -21.36 11.90 -4.57
C ALA A 145 -20.79 12.94 -3.59
N LEU A 146 -19.46 12.98 -3.43
CA LEU A 146 -18.74 13.99 -2.65
C LEU A 146 -18.01 14.96 -3.58
N ASP A 147 -17.66 16.14 -3.06
CA ASP A 147 -17.22 17.26 -3.90
C ASP A 147 -15.80 17.09 -4.47
N ILE A 148 -14.90 16.46 -3.71
CA ILE A 148 -13.49 16.37 -4.05
C ILE A 148 -12.86 15.07 -3.56
N ALA A 149 -11.97 14.49 -4.37
CA ALA A 149 -11.15 13.34 -4.03
C ALA A 149 -9.66 13.60 -4.26
N ASN A 150 -8.80 12.84 -3.58
CA ASN A 150 -7.35 12.91 -3.75
C ASN A 150 -6.83 11.97 -4.87
N ALA A 151 -5.54 12.08 -5.18
CA ALA A 151 -4.82 11.28 -6.17
C ALA A 151 -4.23 10.00 -5.55
N SER A 152 -5.08 9.34 -4.78
CA SER A 152 -4.93 8.07 -4.06
C SER A 152 -4.31 8.10 -2.65
N MET A 153 -4.64 7.05 -1.91
CA MET A 153 -4.03 6.61 -0.65
C MET A 153 -3.37 5.22 -0.83
N LEU A 154 -2.82 4.65 0.24
CA LEU A 154 -2.03 3.40 0.21
C LEU A 154 -2.89 2.14 0.17
N ASP A 155 -3.89 2.05 1.04
CA ASP A 155 -4.90 0.99 1.13
C ASP A 155 -6.14 1.50 1.89
N GLU A 156 -7.21 0.70 1.94
CA GLU A 156 -8.47 1.10 2.58
C GLU A 156 -8.29 1.41 4.08
N ALA A 157 -7.54 0.58 4.78
CA ALA A 157 -7.36 0.67 6.23
C ALA A 157 -6.61 1.95 6.62
N THR A 158 -5.54 2.28 5.90
CA THR A 158 -4.79 3.53 6.07
C THR A 158 -5.60 4.75 5.65
N ALA A 159 -6.43 4.66 4.61
CA ALA A 159 -7.36 5.74 4.23
C ALA A 159 -8.39 6.02 5.34
N ALA A 160 -8.93 4.98 5.98
CA ALA A 160 -9.83 5.10 7.13
C ALA A 160 -9.14 5.73 8.36
N ALA A 161 -7.89 5.34 8.65
CA ALA A 161 -7.09 5.95 9.72
C ALA A 161 -6.79 7.43 9.45
N GLU A 162 -6.60 7.81 8.19
CA GLU A 162 -6.43 9.20 7.79
C GLU A 162 -7.73 10.00 7.88
N ALA A 163 -8.88 9.37 7.64
CA ALA A 163 -10.19 10.00 7.82
C ALA A 163 -10.47 10.31 9.30
N MET A 164 -10.10 9.40 10.20
CA MET A 164 -10.11 9.65 11.65
C MET A 164 -9.20 10.83 12.01
N THR A 165 -7.95 10.82 11.54
CA THR A 165 -6.97 11.87 11.86
C THR A 165 -7.40 13.24 11.31
N MET A 166 -7.97 13.28 10.11
CA MET A 166 -8.55 14.48 9.52
C MET A 166 -9.76 14.98 10.32
N SER A 167 -10.64 14.09 10.77
CA SER A 167 -11.81 14.44 11.58
C SER A 167 -11.39 15.03 12.93
N SER A 168 -10.36 14.44 13.58
CA SER A 168 -9.79 14.96 14.84
C SER A 168 -9.28 16.40 14.68
N ARG A 169 -8.55 16.71 13.60
CA ARG A 169 -8.08 18.08 13.32
C ARG A 169 -9.20 19.08 13.06
N LEU A 170 -10.31 18.64 12.48
CA LEU A 170 -11.47 19.49 12.15
C LEU A 170 -12.40 19.71 13.34
N LYS A 171 -12.37 18.79 14.32
CA LYS A 171 -13.25 18.76 15.50
C LYS A 171 -12.41 18.74 16.78
N ASP A 172 -11.51 19.71 16.87
CA ASP A 172 -10.57 19.87 17.98
C ASP A 172 -11.28 19.97 19.35
N GLY A 173 -10.58 19.56 20.42
CA GLY A 173 -11.11 19.53 21.79
C GLY A 173 -11.96 18.30 22.13
N ARG A 174 -12.01 17.30 21.25
CA ARG A 174 -12.78 16.04 21.40
C ARG A 174 -11.86 14.84 21.21
N ASN A 175 -12.10 13.73 21.93
CA ASN A 175 -11.14 12.62 21.97
C ASN A 175 -11.71 11.23 21.61
N ILE A 176 -13.02 11.10 21.40
CA ILE A 176 -13.64 9.79 21.12
C ILE A 176 -13.90 9.65 19.61
N PHE A 177 -13.45 8.53 19.04
CA PHE A 177 -13.77 8.11 17.68
C PHE A 177 -14.53 6.77 17.71
N PHE A 178 -15.73 6.75 17.13
CA PHE A 178 -16.50 5.52 17.02
C PHE A 178 -16.12 4.74 15.77
N ILE A 179 -16.05 3.42 15.88
CA ILE A 179 -15.79 2.49 14.77
C ILE A 179 -16.89 1.43 14.79
N SER A 180 -17.59 1.26 13.67
CA SER A 180 -18.55 0.17 13.54
C SER A 180 -17.83 -1.18 13.64
N GLU A 181 -18.36 -2.08 14.47
CA GLU A 181 -17.89 -3.47 14.55
C GLU A 181 -18.09 -4.25 13.24
N THR A 182 -18.89 -3.71 12.32
CA THR A 182 -19.16 -4.29 11.00
C THR A 182 -18.24 -3.74 9.89
N CYS A 183 -17.23 -2.93 10.23
CA CYS A 183 -16.11 -2.65 9.32
C CYS A 183 -15.24 -3.89 9.09
N HIS A 184 -14.42 -3.89 8.04
CA HIS A 184 -13.45 -4.96 7.83
C HIS A 184 -12.45 -5.04 9.00
N SER A 185 -12.08 -6.26 9.41
CA SER A 185 -11.27 -6.49 10.63
C SER A 185 -9.90 -5.82 10.56
N GLN A 186 -9.26 -5.86 9.40
CA GLN A 186 -7.99 -5.16 9.16
C GLN A 186 -8.14 -3.63 9.18
N THR A 187 -9.29 -3.10 8.72
CA THR A 187 -9.58 -1.66 8.79
C THR A 187 -9.72 -1.21 10.24
N ILE A 188 -10.45 -1.98 11.06
CA ILE A 188 -10.59 -1.71 12.50
C ILE A 188 -9.21 -1.71 13.18
N GLU A 189 -8.37 -2.72 12.90
CA GLU A 189 -7.05 -2.85 13.52
C GLU A 189 -6.13 -1.66 13.24
N VAL A 190 -5.98 -1.26 11.96
CA VAL A 190 -5.11 -0.13 11.58
C VAL A 190 -5.62 1.19 12.17
N VAL A 191 -6.95 1.40 12.21
CA VAL A 191 -7.53 2.60 12.82
C VAL A 191 -7.26 2.63 14.33
N ILE A 192 -7.42 1.51 15.03
CA ILE A 192 -7.09 1.40 16.47
C ILE A 192 -5.60 1.64 16.71
N ALA A 193 -4.71 1.04 15.90
CA ALA A 193 -3.27 1.23 16.03
C ALA A 193 -2.90 2.72 15.86
N ARG A 194 -3.48 3.40 14.88
CA ARG A 194 -3.32 4.85 14.69
C ARG A 194 -3.89 5.66 15.86
N ALA A 195 -5.05 5.28 16.38
CA ALA A 195 -5.70 5.97 17.48
C ALA A 195 -4.86 5.87 18.76
N LYS A 196 -4.40 4.65 19.11
CA LYS A 196 -3.51 4.40 20.25
C LYS A 196 -2.22 5.22 20.15
N ALA A 197 -1.67 5.33 18.94
CA ALA A 197 -0.47 6.12 18.72
C ALA A 197 -0.68 7.60 19.09
N LEU A 198 -1.83 8.16 18.73
CA LEU A 198 -2.20 9.57 18.92
C LEU A 198 -2.90 9.88 20.27
N GLY A 199 -3.13 8.87 21.12
CA GLY A 199 -3.88 9.05 22.38
C GLY A 199 -5.39 9.26 22.19
N ILE A 200 -5.93 8.88 21.02
CA ILE A 200 -7.36 8.92 20.69
C ILE A 200 -8.06 7.71 21.32
N GLU A 201 -9.22 7.94 21.94
CA GLU A 201 -10.09 6.87 22.43
C GLU A 201 -10.93 6.31 21.29
N ALA A 202 -10.52 5.16 20.75
CA ALA A 202 -11.28 4.42 19.74
C ALA A 202 -12.30 3.48 20.42
N THR A 203 -13.57 3.63 20.09
CA THR A 203 -14.66 2.77 20.59
C THR A 203 -15.23 1.95 19.44
N VAL A 204 -15.08 0.63 19.51
CA VAL A 204 -15.70 -0.31 18.55
C VAL A 204 -17.07 -0.73 19.08
N GLY A 205 -18.10 -0.72 18.23
CA GLY A 205 -19.41 -1.26 18.62
C GLY A 205 -20.48 -1.16 17.54
N ASN A 206 -21.73 -1.40 17.94
CA ASN A 206 -22.88 -1.38 17.05
C ASN A 206 -23.35 0.06 16.74
N PRO A 207 -23.42 0.47 15.45
CA PRO A 207 -23.82 1.83 15.07
C PRO A 207 -25.28 2.17 15.41
N GLU A 208 -26.17 1.19 15.52
CA GLU A 208 -27.59 1.42 15.84
C GLU A 208 -27.80 1.84 17.30
N THR A 209 -26.98 1.32 18.21
CA THR A 209 -27.11 1.52 19.66
C THR A 209 -26.12 2.52 20.24
N PHE A 210 -25.10 2.92 19.46
CA PHE A 210 -24.12 3.90 19.91
C PHE A 210 -24.75 5.26 20.23
N ALA A 211 -24.43 5.79 21.40
CA ALA A 211 -24.91 7.10 21.86
C ALA A 211 -23.84 8.17 21.64
N PHE A 212 -24.14 9.11 20.74
CA PHE A 212 -23.25 10.25 20.50
C PHE A 212 -23.27 11.22 21.69
N SER A 213 -22.07 11.67 22.09
CA SER A 213 -21.86 12.74 23.06
C SER A 213 -21.04 13.87 22.44
N ASP A 214 -20.92 15.00 23.13
CA ASP A 214 -20.10 16.14 22.73
C ASP A 214 -18.59 15.82 22.66
N LYS A 215 -18.14 14.72 23.28
CA LYS A 215 -16.76 14.21 23.23
C LYS A 215 -16.43 13.43 21.96
N VAL A 216 -17.44 13.00 21.19
CA VAL A 216 -17.25 12.25 19.96
C VAL A 216 -16.93 13.21 18.82
N PHE A 217 -15.79 13.03 18.18
CA PHE A 217 -15.38 13.88 17.05
C PHE A 217 -15.70 13.27 15.69
N GLY A 218 -15.81 11.95 15.62
CA GLY A 218 -16.15 11.28 14.38
C GLY A 218 -16.56 9.83 14.57
N ALA A 219 -17.09 9.27 13.49
CA ALA A 219 -17.50 7.88 13.37
C ALA A 219 -17.05 7.29 12.04
N LEU A 220 -16.73 5.99 12.04
CA LEU A 220 -16.46 5.18 10.86
C LEU A 220 -17.51 4.06 10.75
N VAL A 221 -18.17 3.97 9.60
CA VAL A 221 -19.09 2.88 9.24
C VAL A 221 -18.71 2.28 7.88
N GLN A 222 -19.14 1.06 7.59
CA GLN A 222 -18.90 0.38 6.31
C GLN A 222 -20.20 0.19 5.52
N TYR A 223 -20.16 0.38 4.20
CA TYR A 223 -21.31 0.35 3.31
C TYR A 223 -20.98 -0.19 1.89
N PRO A 224 -21.46 -1.38 1.49
CA PRO A 224 -22.04 -2.43 2.33
C PRO A 224 -21.08 -2.85 3.45
N ASP A 225 -21.61 -3.39 4.54
CA ASP A 225 -20.77 -3.79 5.67
C ASP A 225 -19.95 -5.07 5.39
N THR A 226 -19.07 -5.45 6.32
CA THR A 226 -18.20 -6.61 6.13
C THR A 226 -18.92 -7.95 6.00
N PHE A 227 -20.19 -8.04 6.41
CA PHE A 227 -21.04 -9.22 6.33
C PHE A 227 -21.98 -9.18 5.11
N GLY A 228 -21.91 -8.09 4.33
CA GLY A 228 -22.64 -7.87 3.10
C GLY A 228 -23.92 -7.06 3.26
N ALA A 229 -24.27 -6.61 4.46
CA ALA A 229 -25.52 -5.89 4.69
C ALA A 229 -25.49 -4.46 4.14
N ILE A 230 -26.60 -4.03 3.54
CA ILE A 230 -26.81 -2.63 3.13
C ILE A 230 -27.72 -1.97 4.15
N HIS A 231 -27.15 -1.01 4.89
CA HIS A 231 -27.82 -0.22 5.93
C HIS A 231 -28.26 1.15 5.40
N ASP A 232 -29.34 1.70 5.94
CA ASP A 232 -29.66 3.12 5.78
C ASP A 232 -29.01 3.92 6.93
N TYR A 233 -27.84 4.49 6.65
CA TYR A 233 -27.11 5.30 7.63
C TYR A 233 -27.61 6.75 7.73
N SER A 234 -28.66 7.17 7.01
CA SER A 234 -29.17 8.56 7.08
C SER A 234 -29.48 8.97 8.54
N PRO A 235 -30.21 8.18 9.35
CA PRO A 235 -30.48 8.52 10.76
C PRO A 235 -29.22 8.53 11.64
N PHE A 236 -28.22 7.70 11.31
CA PHE A 236 -26.95 7.66 12.03
C PHE A 236 -26.14 8.94 11.79
N VAL A 237 -26.08 9.39 10.53
CA VAL A 237 -25.43 10.65 10.13
C VAL A 237 -26.10 11.84 10.80
N GLU A 238 -27.43 11.91 10.80
CA GLU A 238 -28.18 12.97 11.47
C GLU A 238 -27.85 13.06 12.97
N LYS A 239 -27.81 11.92 13.68
CA LYS A 239 -27.42 11.86 15.10
C LYS A 239 -25.98 12.33 15.32
N ALA A 240 -25.04 11.89 14.47
CA ALA A 240 -23.64 12.28 14.57
C ALA A 240 -23.46 13.79 14.37
N HIS A 241 -24.10 14.35 13.34
CA HIS A 241 -24.06 15.77 13.03
C HIS A 241 -24.73 16.62 14.12
N ALA A 242 -25.83 16.15 14.71
CA ALA A 242 -26.47 16.83 15.85
C ALA A 242 -25.55 16.91 17.08
N ALA A 243 -24.67 15.93 17.28
CA ALA A 243 -23.62 15.96 18.31
C ALA A 243 -22.36 16.74 17.86
N GLY A 244 -22.28 17.17 16.60
CA GLY A 244 -21.15 17.89 16.02
C GLY A 244 -20.00 17.00 15.53
N ALA A 245 -20.18 15.68 15.51
CA ALA A 245 -19.21 14.70 15.00
C ALA A 245 -19.25 14.61 13.46
N MET A 246 -18.18 14.14 12.83
CA MET A 246 -18.12 13.82 11.39
C MET A 246 -18.40 12.34 11.12
N VAL A 247 -18.93 11.99 9.95
CA VAL A 247 -19.13 10.59 9.54
C VAL A 247 -18.29 10.25 8.33
N THR A 248 -17.44 9.23 8.52
CA THR A 248 -16.69 8.55 7.46
C THR A 248 -17.39 7.27 7.07
N VAL A 249 -17.51 7.02 5.77
CA VAL A 249 -18.05 5.76 5.22
C VAL A 249 -16.96 5.05 4.41
N ALA A 250 -16.53 3.88 4.86
CA ALA A 250 -15.75 2.96 4.05
C ALA A 250 -16.70 2.20 3.09
N THR A 251 -16.43 2.21 1.79
CA THR A 251 -17.40 1.80 0.76
C THR A 251 -16.75 1.16 -0.46
N ASP A 252 -17.57 0.46 -1.26
CA ASP A 252 -17.16 -0.20 -2.50
C ASP A 252 -17.62 0.55 -3.76
N LEU A 253 -16.70 0.93 -4.65
CA LEU A 253 -17.02 1.72 -5.86
C LEU A 253 -17.96 1.00 -6.85
N LEU A 254 -17.89 -0.33 -6.95
CA LEU A 254 -18.78 -1.11 -7.83
C LEU A 254 -20.19 -1.15 -7.24
N ALA A 255 -20.32 -1.36 -5.94
CA ALA A 255 -21.60 -1.33 -5.24
C ALA A 255 -22.29 0.03 -5.42
N LEU A 256 -21.52 1.13 -5.32
CA LEU A 256 -22.01 2.50 -5.51
C LEU A 256 -22.54 2.81 -6.91
N THR A 257 -22.38 1.92 -7.89
CA THR A 257 -23.07 2.09 -9.18
C THR A 257 -24.57 1.79 -9.09
N LEU A 258 -25.00 1.01 -8.09
CA LEU A 258 -26.39 0.57 -7.89
C LEU A 258 -27.05 1.11 -6.62
N ILE A 259 -26.27 1.36 -5.56
CA ILE A 259 -26.80 1.75 -4.26
C ILE A 259 -26.61 3.25 -4.01
N LYS A 260 -27.50 3.87 -3.22
CA LYS A 260 -27.44 5.31 -2.87
C LYS A 260 -26.04 5.63 -2.29
N PRO A 261 -25.26 6.57 -2.86
CA PRO A 261 -23.89 6.82 -2.44
C PRO A 261 -23.78 7.69 -1.18
N PRO A 262 -22.62 7.65 -0.47
CA PRO A 262 -22.43 8.32 0.81
C PRO A 262 -22.79 9.80 0.86
N GLY A 263 -22.41 10.57 -0.16
CA GLY A 263 -22.72 12.00 -0.22
C GLY A 263 -24.22 12.30 -0.23
N GLU A 264 -25.05 11.41 -0.77
CA GLU A 264 -26.51 11.60 -0.85
C GLU A 264 -27.25 11.31 0.47
N PHE A 265 -26.59 10.66 1.44
CA PHE A 265 -27.12 10.49 2.79
C PHE A 265 -26.31 11.27 3.85
N GLY A 266 -25.49 12.22 3.39
CA GLY A 266 -24.89 13.23 4.25
C GLY A 266 -23.52 12.86 4.83
N ALA A 267 -22.85 11.81 4.37
CA ALA A 267 -21.49 11.52 4.82
C ALA A 267 -20.54 12.72 4.58
N ASP A 268 -19.52 12.86 5.44
CA ASP A 268 -18.52 13.93 5.31
C ASP A 268 -17.28 13.45 4.55
N ILE A 269 -16.95 12.17 4.71
CA ILE A 269 -15.79 11.51 4.10
C ILE A 269 -16.23 10.13 3.58
N ALA A 270 -15.75 9.74 2.40
CA ALA A 270 -15.84 8.38 1.89
C ALA A 270 -14.45 7.84 1.53
N VAL A 271 -14.17 6.62 1.95
CA VAL A 271 -12.90 5.91 1.71
C VAL A 271 -13.15 4.50 1.22
N GLY A 272 -12.13 3.84 0.67
CA GLY A 272 -12.22 2.45 0.24
C GLY A 272 -11.14 2.09 -0.76
N SER A 273 -11.18 0.86 -1.26
CA SER A 273 -10.29 0.38 -2.32
C SER A 273 -10.89 0.59 -3.72
N ALA A 274 -10.06 1.00 -4.68
CA ALA A 274 -10.40 0.97 -6.11
C ALA A 274 -9.92 -0.34 -6.80
N GLN A 275 -9.49 -1.35 -6.03
CA GLN A 275 -8.90 -2.60 -6.55
C GLN A 275 -9.77 -3.28 -7.62
N ARG A 276 -11.05 -3.51 -7.31
CA ARG A 276 -11.95 -4.26 -8.21
C ARG A 276 -12.29 -3.54 -9.52
N PHE A 277 -11.79 -2.32 -9.72
CA PHE A 277 -11.79 -1.64 -11.02
C PHE A 277 -10.55 -2.02 -11.82
N GLY A 278 -10.45 -3.31 -12.15
CA GLY A 278 -9.46 -3.83 -13.09
C GLY A 278 -8.03 -3.95 -12.56
N VAL A 279 -7.79 -3.93 -11.25
CA VAL A 279 -6.46 -4.15 -10.66
C VAL A 279 -6.40 -5.55 -10.02
N PRO A 280 -5.38 -6.40 -10.30
CA PRO A 280 -5.33 -7.75 -9.75
C PRO A 280 -5.34 -7.81 -8.22
N LEU A 281 -5.76 -8.94 -7.63
CA LEU A 281 -5.75 -9.15 -6.18
C LEU A 281 -4.36 -8.95 -5.56
N GLY A 282 -3.31 -9.42 -6.23
CA GLY A 282 -1.91 -9.14 -5.87
C GLY A 282 -1.49 -9.61 -4.47
N TYR A 283 -2.19 -10.57 -3.87
CA TYR A 283 -1.96 -11.01 -2.49
C TYR A 283 -1.89 -9.85 -1.48
N GLY A 284 -2.75 -8.84 -1.68
CA GLY A 284 -2.86 -7.67 -0.79
C GLY A 284 -2.56 -6.34 -1.47
N GLY A 285 -1.86 -6.34 -2.59
CA GLY A 285 -1.56 -5.10 -3.30
C GLY A 285 -0.61 -5.23 -4.50
N PRO A 286 -0.25 -4.10 -5.12
CA PRO A 286 -0.65 -2.75 -4.72
C PRO A 286 -2.03 -2.36 -5.26
N HIS A 287 -2.80 -1.58 -4.49
CA HIS A 287 -4.11 -1.06 -4.90
C HIS A 287 -4.23 0.41 -4.53
N ALA A 288 -4.82 1.23 -5.39
CA ALA A 288 -5.14 2.61 -5.03
C ALA A 288 -6.37 2.64 -4.12
N ALA A 289 -6.18 3.08 -2.89
CA ALA A 289 -7.32 3.51 -2.08
C ALA A 289 -7.78 4.90 -2.49
N PHE A 290 -9.08 5.15 -2.39
CA PHE A 290 -9.67 6.46 -2.64
C PHE A 290 -9.99 7.16 -1.31
N PHE A 291 -9.97 8.49 -1.34
CA PHE A 291 -10.38 9.35 -0.25
C PHE A 291 -11.12 10.54 -0.83
N ALA A 292 -12.40 10.68 -0.52
CA ALA A 292 -13.25 11.78 -0.96
C ALA A 292 -13.90 12.47 0.24
N THR A 293 -14.16 13.77 0.11
CA THR A 293 -14.79 14.59 1.15
C THR A 293 -15.46 15.82 0.55
N ARG A 294 -16.08 16.65 1.40
CA ARG A 294 -16.67 17.93 1.02
C ARG A 294 -15.61 18.98 0.71
N ASP A 295 -15.91 19.92 -0.19
CA ASP A 295 -14.94 20.92 -0.68
C ASP A 295 -14.41 21.82 0.45
N GLU A 296 -15.25 22.11 1.44
CA GLU A 296 -14.88 22.92 2.62
C GLU A 296 -13.69 22.33 3.39
N PHE A 297 -13.48 21.01 3.34
CA PHE A 297 -12.43 20.33 4.08
C PHE A 297 -11.14 20.09 3.27
N LYS A 298 -11.05 20.54 2.01
CA LYS A 298 -9.91 20.28 1.11
C LYS A 298 -8.53 20.68 1.65
N ARG A 299 -8.48 21.65 2.57
CA ARG A 299 -7.22 22.07 3.21
C ARG A 299 -6.67 21.05 4.22
N GLN A 300 -7.48 20.10 4.66
CA GLN A 300 -7.11 19.05 5.62
C GLN A 300 -6.90 17.68 4.97
N MET A 301 -7.17 17.57 3.66
CA MET A 301 -7.10 16.32 2.92
C MET A 301 -5.67 15.73 2.92
N PRO A 302 -5.52 14.42 3.13
CA PRO A 302 -4.23 13.73 3.00
C PRO A 302 -3.85 13.53 1.53
N GLY A 303 -2.55 13.45 1.27
CA GLY A 303 -2.01 13.11 -0.05
C GLY A 303 -2.16 14.19 -1.12
N ARG A 304 -1.76 13.82 -2.34
CA ARG A 304 -1.75 14.68 -3.53
C ARG A 304 -3.16 14.95 -4.04
N ILE A 305 -3.35 16.11 -4.66
CA ILE A 305 -4.57 16.45 -5.40
C ILE A 305 -4.14 17.07 -6.73
N VAL A 306 -4.65 16.56 -7.85
CA VAL A 306 -4.53 17.19 -9.16
C VAL A 306 -5.58 18.28 -9.29
N GLY A 307 -5.16 19.47 -9.73
CA GLY A 307 -6.04 20.60 -10.00
C GLY A 307 -5.85 21.14 -11.42
N VAL A 308 -6.94 21.65 -11.98
CA VAL A 308 -6.93 22.40 -13.24
C VAL A 308 -6.39 23.81 -12.97
N SER A 309 -5.46 24.25 -13.79
CA SER A 309 -4.83 25.58 -13.81
C SER A 309 -4.76 26.08 -15.25
N LYS A 310 -3.97 27.14 -15.49
CA LYS A 310 -3.64 27.65 -16.82
C LYS A 310 -2.12 27.76 -17.01
N ASP A 311 -1.65 27.55 -18.23
CA ASP A 311 -0.26 27.77 -18.63
C ASP A 311 0.03 29.27 -18.91
N SER A 312 1.27 29.59 -19.28
CA SER A 312 1.69 30.96 -19.63
C SER A 312 0.99 31.55 -20.86
N ARG A 313 0.31 30.71 -21.66
CA ARG A 313 -0.48 31.08 -22.84
C ARG A 313 -1.99 31.08 -22.56
N GLY A 314 -2.39 30.89 -21.30
CA GLY A 314 -3.80 30.86 -20.88
C GLY A 314 -4.54 29.55 -21.21
N LYS A 315 -3.85 28.51 -21.68
CA LYS A 315 -4.47 27.20 -21.97
C LYS A 315 -4.68 26.43 -20.68
N PRO A 316 -5.79 25.68 -20.54
CA PRO A 316 -5.97 24.76 -19.41
C PRO A 316 -4.80 23.78 -19.31
N ALA A 317 -4.25 23.64 -18.10
CA ALA A 317 -3.14 22.74 -17.80
C ALA A 317 -3.31 22.17 -16.39
N LEU A 318 -2.85 20.94 -16.17
CA LEU A 318 -2.98 20.23 -14.90
C LEU A 318 -1.72 20.40 -14.06
N ARG A 319 -1.87 20.40 -12.73
CA ARG A 319 -0.73 20.35 -11.79
C ARG A 319 -1.16 19.76 -10.45
N LEU A 320 -0.19 19.40 -9.62
CA LEU A 320 -0.46 19.17 -8.19
C LEU A 320 -0.87 20.49 -7.52
N ALA A 321 -1.99 20.44 -6.79
CA ALA A 321 -2.65 21.56 -6.15
C ALA A 321 -2.58 21.46 -4.62
N LEU A 322 -2.60 22.63 -3.95
CA LEU A 322 -2.55 22.73 -2.49
C LEU A 322 -1.37 21.97 -1.85
N GLY A 323 -0.21 21.97 -2.51
CA GLY A 323 0.98 21.22 -2.06
C GLY A 323 1.50 21.62 -0.67
N THR A 324 1.10 22.79 -0.14
CA THR A 324 1.44 23.22 1.21
C THR A 324 0.86 22.32 2.30
N ARG A 325 -0.06 21.39 1.99
CA ARG A 325 -0.55 20.37 2.93
C ARG A 325 0.45 19.24 3.15
N GLU A 326 1.33 19.01 2.18
CA GLU A 326 2.14 17.80 2.09
C GLU A 326 3.46 17.92 2.87
N GLN A 327 4.01 16.77 3.24
CA GLN A 327 5.20 16.61 4.08
C GLN A 327 6.43 17.42 3.61
N HIS A 328 6.63 17.55 2.30
CA HIS A 328 7.83 18.20 1.74
C HIS A 328 7.85 19.72 1.97
N ILE A 329 6.69 20.33 2.28
CA ILE A 329 6.59 21.75 2.63
C ILE A 329 6.34 21.91 4.13
N ARG A 330 5.40 21.13 4.68
CA ARG A 330 4.87 21.36 6.03
C ARG A 330 5.45 20.47 7.14
N ARG A 331 6.26 19.46 6.80
CA ARG A 331 6.99 18.61 7.76
C ARG A 331 6.06 18.10 8.87
N GLU A 332 6.36 18.34 10.14
CA GLU A 332 5.54 17.96 11.31
C GLU A 332 4.11 18.52 11.32
N LYS A 333 3.83 19.57 10.54
CA LYS A 333 2.50 20.20 10.42
C LYS A 333 1.71 19.74 9.19
N ALA A 334 2.24 18.76 8.44
CA ALA A 334 1.57 18.21 7.27
C ALA A 334 0.27 17.50 7.66
N THR A 335 -0.63 17.33 6.69
CA THR A 335 -1.91 16.63 6.94
C THR A 335 -1.73 15.12 7.09
N SER A 336 -0.62 14.58 6.61
CA SER A 336 -0.23 13.16 6.64
C SER A 336 1.28 13.04 6.36
N ASN A 337 1.89 11.91 6.72
CA ASN A 337 3.25 11.56 6.34
C ASN A 337 3.35 10.97 4.92
N ILE A 338 2.24 10.73 4.22
CA ILE A 338 2.24 10.08 2.91
C ILE A 338 3.10 10.83 1.88
N CYS A 339 3.95 10.09 1.17
CA CYS A 339 4.79 10.61 0.08
C CYS A 339 4.59 9.79 -1.20
N THR A 340 5.20 8.61 -1.34
CA THR A 340 4.78 7.64 -2.38
C THR A 340 3.37 7.17 -2.03
N ALA A 341 2.49 7.10 -3.03
CA ALA A 341 1.11 6.63 -2.89
C ALA A 341 0.89 5.43 -3.84
N GLN A 342 -0.18 5.42 -4.64
CA GLN A 342 -0.55 4.31 -5.54
C GLN A 342 -0.97 4.83 -6.94
N ALA A 343 -0.20 5.79 -7.47
CA ALA A 343 -0.57 6.53 -8.67
C ALA A 343 -0.78 5.66 -9.92
N LEU A 344 0.08 4.66 -10.17
CA LEU A 344 -0.09 3.75 -11.32
C LEU A 344 -1.42 2.99 -11.24
N LEU A 345 -1.81 2.55 -10.04
CA LEU A 345 -3.01 1.75 -9.85
C LEU A 345 -4.27 2.63 -9.86
N ALA A 346 -4.17 3.88 -9.41
CA ALA A 346 -5.23 4.88 -9.59
C ALA A 346 -5.45 5.18 -11.09
N ASN A 347 -4.37 5.26 -11.87
CA ASN A 347 -4.46 5.41 -13.32
C ASN A 347 -5.14 4.18 -13.96
N MET A 348 -4.76 2.96 -13.58
CA MET A 348 -5.42 1.74 -14.06
C MET A 348 -6.92 1.73 -13.76
N ALA A 349 -7.32 2.03 -12.52
CA ALA A 349 -8.73 2.12 -12.14
C ALA A 349 -9.49 3.22 -12.91
N SER A 350 -8.86 4.37 -13.14
CA SER A 350 -9.45 5.45 -13.95
C SER A 350 -9.65 5.03 -15.41
N LEU A 351 -8.71 4.28 -15.98
CA LEU A 351 -8.78 3.78 -17.35
C LEU A 351 -9.81 2.66 -17.47
N TYR A 352 -9.97 1.82 -16.44
CA TYR A 352 -11.06 0.85 -16.34
C TYR A 352 -12.42 1.56 -16.41
N ALA A 353 -12.62 2.61 -15.61
CA ALA A 353 -13.83 3.42 -15.66
C ALA A 353 -14.01 4.15 -17.01
N CYS A 354 -12.93 4.61 -17.66
CA CYS A 354 -13.00 5.19 -19.00
C CYS A 354 -13.38 4.16 -20.07
N TYR A 355 -12.93 2.92 -19.92
CA TYR A 355 -13.19 1.83 -20.87
C TYR A 355 -14.63 1.35 -20.80
N HIS A 356 -15.15 1.18 -19.58
CA HIS A 356 -16.51 0.68 -19.37
C HIS A 356 -17.58 1.79 -19.39
N GLY A 357 -17.22 3.01 -18.97
CA GLY A 357 -18.19 4.09 -18.75
C GLY A 357 -19.23 3.76 -17.68
N ALA A 358 -20.17 4.67 -17.44
CA ALA A 358 -21.23 4.47 -16.44
C ALA A 358 -22.05 3.19 -16.70
N GLU A 359 -22.46 2.98 -17.96
CA GLU A 359 -23.31 1.86 -18.37
C GLU A 359 -22.59 0.51 -18.25
N GLY A 360 -21.32 0.43 -18.63
CA GLY A 360 -20.54 -0.80 -18.50
C GLY A 360 -20.33 -1.19 -17.03
N LEU A 361 -19.94 -0.23 -16.19
CA LEU A 361 -19.78 -0.46 -14.75
C LEU A 361 -21.10 -0.89 -14.09
N LYS A 362 -22.21 -0.24 -14.45
CA LYS A 362 -23.54 -0.62 -13.98
C LYS A 362 -23.91 -2.04 -14.39
N LYS A 363 -23.66 -2.45 -15.65
CA LYS A 363 -23.91 -3.81 -16.12
C LYS A 363 -23.06 -4.85 -15.37
N ILE A 364 -21.80 -4.54 -15.08
CA ILE A 364 -20.95 -5.42 -14.28
C ILE A 364 -21.55 -5.59 -12.88
N ALA A 365 -21.90 -4.49 -12.21
CA ALA A 365 -22.51 -4.53 -10.89
C ALA A 365 -23.86 -5.25 -10.88
N GLU A 366 -24.74 -4.99 -11.86
CA GLU A 366 -26.04 -5.66 -11.99
C GLU A 366 -25.88 -7.16 -12.18
N ARG A 367 -24.88 -7.58 -12.96
CA ARG A 367 -24.57 -8.99 -13.17
C ARG A 367 -24.10 -9.66 -11.88
N VAL A 368 -23.13 -9.06 -11.18
CA VAL A 368 -22.64 -9.57 -9.89
C VAL A 368 -23.80 -9.67 -8.89
N HIS A 369 -24.57 -8.61 -8.73
CA HIS A 369 -25.71 -8.58 -7.83
C HIS A 369 -26.79 -9.61 -8.20
N THR A 370 -27.07 -9.80 -9.49
CA THR A 370 -28.03 -10.82 -9.96
C THR A 370 -27.56 -12.23 -9.65
N LEU A 371 -26.27 -12.52 -9.85
CA LEU A 371 -25.68 -13.79 -9.45
C LEU A 371 -25.80 -14.02 -7.93
N THR A 372 -25.55 -12.99 -7.12
CA THR A 372 -25.69 -13.09 -5.65
C THR A 372 -27.15 -13.32 -5.23
N LYS A 373 -28.12 -12.68 -5.91
CA LYS A 373 -29.55 -12.92 -5.67
C LYS A 373 -30.00 -14.35 -6.02
N ILE A 374 -29.49 -14.89 -7.13
CA ILE A 374 -29.73 -16.29 -7.51
C ILE A 374 -29.13 -17.22 -6.46
N LEU A 375 -27.87 -16.98 -6.06
CA LEU A 375 -27.22 -17.75 -5.01
C LEU A 375 -28.01 -17.72 -3.69
N ALA A 376 -28.46 -16.54 -3.25
CA ALA A 376 -29.26 -16.39 -2.04
C ALA A 376 -30.56 -17.19 -2.11
N SER A 377 -31.31 -17.06 -3.20
CA SER A 377 -32.61 -17.74 -3.37
C SER A 377 -32.43 -19.26 -3.43
N ALA A 378 -31.38 -19.74 -4.10
CA ALA A 378 -31.08 -21.17 -4.17
C ALA A 378 -30.56 -21.75 -2.84
N LEU A 379 -29.83 -20.98 -2.05
CA LEU A 379 -29.45 -21.36 -0.69
C LEU A 379 -30.68 -21.45 0.22
N GLU A 380 -31.63 -20.50 0.10
CA GLU A 380 -32.88 -20.52 0.86
C GLU A 380 -33.69 -21.80 0.58
N ASP A 381 -33.76 -22.26 -0.67
CA ASP A 381 -34.41 -23.52 -1.07
C ASP A 381 -33.68 -24.77 -0.56
N LEU A 382 -32.36 -24.68 -0.35
CA LEU A 382 -31.56 -25.69 0.36
C LEU A 382 -31.65 -25.57 1.89
N ALA A 383 -32.56 -24.73 2.40
CA ALA A 383 -32.76 -24.43 3.82
C ALA A 383 -31.55 -23.72 4.50
N PHE A 384 -30.64 -23.14 3.72
CA PHE A 384 -29.57 -22.25 4.20
C PHE A 384 -30.02 -20.79 4.08
N GLN A 385 -30.41 -20.20 5.20
CA GLN A 385 -30.92 -18.83 5.21
C GLN A 385 -29.78 -17.80 5.34
N PRO A 386 -29.64 -16.85 4.40
CA PRO A 386 -28.74 -15.72 4.58
C PRO A 386 -29.15 -14.87 5.78
N MET A 387 -28.17 -14.52 6.63
CA MET A 387 -28.38 -13.65 7.78
C MET A 387 -28.74 -12.22 7.35
N ASN A 388 -28.10 -11.75 6.29
CA ASN A 388 -28.34 -10.43 5.72
C ASN A 388 -29.47 -10.48 4.68
N LYS A 389 -30.53 -9.70 4.92
CA LYS A 389 -31.67 -9.59 4.00
C LYS A 389 -31.40 -8.68 2.81
N THR A 390 -30.51 -7.69 3.01
CA THR A 390 -30.12 -6.70 2.01
C THR A 390 -28.64 -6.88 1.69
N PHE A 391 -28.28 -6.82 0.41
CA PHE A 391 -26.90 -7.04 -0.01
C PHE A 391 -26.62 -6.55 -1.43
N PHE A 392 -25.33 -6.32 -1.70
CA PHE A 392 -24.81 -6.16 -3.04
C PHE A 392 -24.30 -7.50 -3.58
N ASP A 393 -23.13 -7.95 -3.14
CA ASP A 393 -22.44 -9.14 -3.67
C ASP A 393 -22.10 -10.20 -2.61
N THR A 394 -22.32 -9.89 -1.34
CA THR A 394 -21.85 -10.67 -0.19
C THR A 394 -23.02 -11.24 0.63
N LEU A 395 -22.95 -12.53 0.95
CA LEU A 395 -23.92 -13.25 1.78
C LEU A 395 -23.22 -13.87 2.98
N THR A 396 -23.76 -13.68 4.18
CA THR A 396 -23.34 -14.42 5.37
C THR A 396 -24.38 -15.46 5.72
N ILE A 397 -23.99 -16.74 5.72
CA ILE A 397 -24.84 -17.89 5.99
C ILE A 397 -24.48 -18.45 7.36
N SER A 398 -25.48 -18.66 8.22
CA SER A 398 -25.33 -19.30 9.53
C SER A 398 -25.69 -20.79 9.49
N SER A 399 -25.52 -21.46 10.63
CA SER A 399 -26.00 -22.83 10.88
C SER A 399 -25.30 -23.91 10.07
N ILE A 400 -24.03 -23.72 9.72
CA ILE A 400 -23.19 -24.79 9.19
C ILE A 400 -22.91 -25.79 10.32
N SER A 401 -23.34 -27.04 10.16
CA SER A 401 -23.30 -28.06 11.23
C SER A 401 -21.90 -28.59 11.52
N ASP A 402 -21.06 -28.71 10.48
CA ASP A 402 -19.66 -29.14 10.57
C ASP A 402 -18.82 -28.27 9.63
N LEU A 403 -18.30 -27.16 10.18
CA LEU A 403 -17.55 -26.16 9.42
C LEU A 403 -16.21 -26.70 8.90
N ASP A 404 -15.56 -27.60 9.64
CA ASP A 404 -14.28 -28.18 9.24
C ASP A 404 -14.45 -29.13 8.06
N ALA A 405 -15.49 -29.97 8.07
CA ALA A 405 -15.84 -30.81 6.93
C ALA A 405 -16.24 -29.95 5.72
N PHE A 406 -17.06 -28.91 5.94
CA PHE A 406 -17.46 -27.96 4.90
C PHE A 406 -16.25 -27.26 4.29
N ARG A 407 -15.32 -26.76 5.11
CA ARG A 407 -14.08 -26.11 4.65
C ARG A 407 -13.23 -27.06 3.81
N LYS A 408 -12.99 -28.29 4.28
CA LYS A 408 -12.24 -29.30 3.53
C LYS A 408 -12.91 -29.62 2.20
N HIS A 409 -14.24 -29.65 2.16
CA HIS A 409 -15.00 -29.89 0.94
C HIS A 409 -14.95 -28.71 -0.05
N ALA A 410 -15.00 -27.47 0.45
CA ALA A 410 -14.79 -26.28 -0.39
C ALA A 410 -13.39 -26.26 -1.00
N GLU A 411 -12.36 -26.51 -0.17
CA GLU A 411 -10.97 -26.51 -0.60
C GLU A 411 -10.65 -27.66 -1.57
N SER A 412 -11.24 -28.85 -1.40
CA SER A 412 -11.07 -29.94 -2.38
C SER A 412 -11.68 -29.62 -3.74
N ASN A 413 -12.62 -28.69 -3.77
CA ASN A 413 -13.22 -28.12 -4.98
C ASN A 413 -12.50 -26.86 -5.47
N GLN A 414 -11.39 -26.46 -4.83
CA GLN A 414 -10.59 -25.27 -5.14
C GLN A 414 -11.29 -23.92 -4.90
N PHE A 415 -12.18 -23.88 -3.90
CA PHE A 415 -12.95 -22.70 -3.52
C PHE A 415 -12.57 -22.25 -2.11
N ASN A 416 -12.42 -20.94 -1.91
CA ASN A 416 -12.25 -20.34 -0.59
C ASN A 416 -13.47 -19.50 -0.23
N PHE A 417 -13.90 -19.60 1.02
CA PHE A 417 -14.92 -18.75 1.64
C PHE A 417 -14.34 -18.08 2.88
N ARG A 418 -15.03 -17.05 3.39
CA ARG A 418 -14.67 -16.43 4.66
C ARG A 418 -15.37 -17.18 5.80
N TYR A 419 -14.60 -17.68 6.76
CA TYR A 419 -15.14 -18.35 7.95
C TYR A 419 -15.16 -17.35 9.11
N ILE A 420 -16.34 -16.98 9.60
CA ILE A 420 -16.51 -15.92 10.60
C ILE A 420 -16.33 -16.47 12.03
N ASP A 421 -17.01 -17.58 12.30
CA ASP A 421 -16.96 -18.34 13.54
C ASP A 421 -17.21 -19.83 13.22
N ASP A 422 -17.42 -20.66 14.24
CA ASP A 422 -17.63 -22.11 14.12
C ASP A 422 -18.90 -22.53 13.35
N LYS A 423 -19.79 -21.60 12.98
CA LYS A 423 -21.09 -21.86 12.36
C LYS A 423 -21.42 -20.97 11.18
N GLN A 424 -20.60 -19.94 10.90
CA GLN A 424 -20.90 -18.90 9.93
C GLN A 424 -19.87 -18.84 8.80
N VAL A 425 -20.38 -18.80 7.57
CA VAL A 425 -19.59 -18.65 6.34
C VAL A 425 -20.10 -17.45 5.56
N SER A 426 -19.20 -16.57 5.15
CA SER A 426 -19.48 -15.47 4.25
C SER A 426 -18.91 -15.73 2.85
N ILE A 427 -19.69 -15.38 1.83
CA ILE A 427 -19.41 -15.60 0.42
C ILE A 427 -19.56 -14.27 -0.30
N SER A 428 -18.49 -13.80 -0.93
CA SER A 428 -18.49 -12.57 -1.71
C SER A 428 -18.29 -12.89 -3.18
N LEU A 429 -19.33 -12.68 -4.01
CA LEU A 429 -19.20 -12.83 -5.46
C LEU A 429 -18.55 -11.61 -6.09
N ASP A 430 -18.08 -11.78 -7.32
CA ASP A 430 -17.28 -10.78 -8.01
C ASP A 430 -17.50 -10.81 -9.54
N GLU A 431 -16.81 -9.91 -10.26
CA GLU A 431 -16.95 -9.75 -11.72
C GLU A 431 -16.68 -11.07 -12.48
N THR A 432 -15.79 -11.90 -11.94
CA THR A 432 -15.34 -13.15 -12.57
C THR A 432 -16.25 -14.34 -12.25
N SER A 433 -17.24 -14.16 -11.38
CA SER A 433 -18.16 -15.22 -10.96
C SER A 433 -19.09 -15.62 -12.10
N THR A 434 -19.46 -16.90 -12.19
CA THR A 434 -20.32 -17.47 -13.24
C THR A 434 -21.45 -18.31 -12.65
N LEU A 435 -22.43 -18.70 -13.47
CA LEU A 435 -23.48 -19.65 -13.03
C LEU A 435 -22.89 -21.00 -12.60
N ALA A 436 -21.82 -21.47 -13.27
CA ALA A 436 -21.13 -22.70 -12.89
C ALA A 436 -20.48 -22.58 -11.50
N ASP A 437 -19.95 -21.40 -11.15
CA ASP A 437 -19.45 -21.15 -9.79
C ASP A 437 -20.59 -21.22 -8.78
N ILE A 438 -21.77 -20.66 -9.08
CA ILE A 438 -22.95 -20.77 -8.21
C ILE A 438 -23.37 -22.23 -8.03
N GLU A 439 -23.50 -23.01 -9.10
CA GLU A 439 -23.82 -24.44 -9.02
C GLU A 439 -22.82 -25.19 -8.14
N LYS A 440 -21.54 -24.81 -8.23
CA LYS A 440 -20.49 -25.42 -7.42
C LYS A 440 -20.60 -25.04 -5.95
N ILE A 441 -20.87 -23.77 -5.65
CA ILE A 441 -21.12 -23.29 -4.29
C ILE A 441 -22.32 -24.04 -3.69
N LEU A 442 -23.44 -24.10 -4.41
CA LEU A 442 -24.65 -24.80 -3.96
C LEU A 442 -24.40 -26.29 -3.71
N GLY A 443 -23.62 -26.94 -4.58
CA GLY A 443 -23.18 -28.32 -4.36
C GLY A 443 -22.42 -28.45 -3.03
N ILE A 444 -21.44 -27.57 -2.78
CA ILE A 444 -20.64 -27.58 -1.54
C ILE A 444 -21.55 -27.45 -0.30
N PHE A 445 -22.56 -26.57 -0.33
CA PHE A 445 -23.55 -26.43 0.75
C PHE A 445 -24.43 -27.67 0.94
N ASN A 446 -24.80 -28.33 -0.15
CA ASN A 446 -25.59 -29.56 -0.12
C ASN A 446 -24.77 -30.83 0.18
N GLY A 447 -23.45 -30.71 0.38
CA GLY A 447 -22.54 -31.85 0.56
C GLY A 447 -22.37 -32.73 -0.68
N SER A 448 -22.71 -32.21 -1.87
CA SER A 448 -22.61 -32.91 -3.16
C SER A 448 -21.70 -32.15 -4.13
N ASN A 449 -21.00 -32.84 -5.03
CA ASN A 449 -20.18 -32.14 -6.03
C ASN A 449 -21.00 -31.48 -7.15
N HIS A 450 -22.31 -31.73 -7.18
CA HIS A 450 -23.25 -31.26 -8.20
C HIS A 450 -24.55 -30.82 -7.54
N PHE A 451 -25.03 -29.64 -7.94
CA PHE A 451 -26.41 -29.18 -7.71
C PHE A 451 -27.20 -29.39 -9.00
N SER A 452 -28.40 -29.97 -8.92
CA SER A 452 -29.30 -30.14 -10.07
C SER A 452 -30.60 -29.40 -9.79
N ALA A 453 -30.72 -28.17 -10.28
CA ALA A 453 -32.02 -27.50 -10.35
C ALA A 453 -32.79 -28.04 -11.55
N GLY A 454 -34.00 -28.55 -11.34
CA GLY A 454 -34.83 -29.12 -12.42
C GLY A 454 -35.11 -28.17 -13.61
N GLN A 455 -34.94 -26.86 -13.43
CA GLN A 455 -35.10 -25.83 -14.47
C GLN A 455 -33.80 -25.08 -14.83
N GLY A 456 -32.66 -25.39 -14.19
CA GLY A 456 -31.42 -24.64 -14.32
C GLY A 456 -31.44 -23.27 -13.62
N LEU A 457 -30.27 -22.74 -13.23
CA LEU A 457 -30.17 -21.48 -12.48
C LEU A 457 -30.54 -20.22 -13.28
N SER A 458 -30.57 -20.29 -14.61
CA SER A 458 -30.92 -19.15 -15.47
C SER A 458 -32.39 -18.72 -15.38
N GLY A 459 -33.26 -19.64 -14.94
CA GLY A 459 -34.68 -19.39 -14.71
C GLY A 459 -35.05 -19.23 -13.23
N TYR A 460 -34.07 -19.08 -12.33
CA TYR A 460 -34.34 -18.98 -10.90
C TYR A 460 -35.06 -17.67 -10.56
N ASP A 461 -36.18 -17.77 -9.86
CA ASP A 461 -36.88 -16.60 -9.32
C ASP A 461 -36.08 -16.00 -8.16
N TRP A 462 -36.03 -14.66 -8.10
CA TRP A 462 -35.34 -13.94 -7.03
C TRP A 462 -36.07 -12.65 -6.67
N CYS A 463 -35.84 -12.18 -5.43
CA CYS A 463 -36.38 -10.92 -4.92
C CYS A 463 -35.36 -9.78 -5.03
N GLU A 464 -35.84 -8.54 -5.06
CA GLU A 464 -34.99 -7.35 -4.93
C GLU A 464 -34.34 -7.28 -3.54
N ARG A 465 -33.05 -6.96 -3.47
CA ARG A 465 -32.24 -7.02 -2.22
C ARG A 465 -31.50 -5.71 -1.94
N ILE A 466 -31.54 -4.74 -2.85
CA ILE A 466 -31.04 -3.38 -2.62
C ILE A 466 -32.19 -2.50 -2.09
N PRO A 467 -32.15 -2.05 -0.83
CA PRO A 467 -33.23 -1.24 -0.26
C PRO A 467 -33.18 0.22 -0.74
N VAL A 468 -31.98 0.76 -0.95
CA VAL A 468 -31.75 2.15 -1.35
C VAL A 468 -31.00 2.21 -2.68
N LYS A 469 -31.76 2.30 -3.77
CA LYS A 469 -31.19 2.35 -5.13
C LYS A 469 -30.60 3.72 -5.45
N ARG A 470 -29.48 3.73 -6.16
CA ARG A 470 -28.92 4.93 -6.76
C ARG A 470 -29.88 5.50 -7.80
N SER A 471 -30.16 6.79 -7.69
CA SER A 471 -30.94 7.53 -8.69
C SER A 471 -30.10 8.58 -9.43
N SER A 472 -28.98 9.02 -8.83
CA SER A 472 -28.07 9.99 -9.45
C SER A 472 -27.26 9.38 -10.59
N LYS A 473 -26.94 10.23 -11.57
CA LYS A 473 -26.02 9.90 -12.66
C LYS A 473 -24.57 10.03 -12.19
N PHE A 474 -23.67 9.28 -12.83
CA PHE A 474 -22.22 9.33 -12.62
C PHE A 474 -21.49 9.07 -13.93
N LEU A 475 -20.20 9.41 -13.96
CA LEU A 475 -19.29 9.39 -15.10
C LEU A 475 -19.87 10.09 -16.34
N GLN A 476 -20.47 11.27 -16.15
CA GLN A 476 -21.12 12.01 -17.24
C GLN A 476 -20.11 12.78 -18.12
N HIS A 477 -18.90 13.00 -17.62
CA HIS A 477 -17.85 13.68 -18.38
C HIS A 477 -17.49 12.91 -19.66
N LYS A 478 -17.15 13.63 -20.73
CA LYS A 478 -16.85 13.06 -22.05
C LYS A 478 -15.76 11.98 -22.02
N VAL A 479 -14.79 12.11 -21.11
CA VAL A 479 -13.66 11.16 -20.98
C VAL A 479 -14.14 9.72 -20.71
N PHE A 480 -15.23 9.54 -19.98
CA PHE A 480 -15.80 8.23 -19.65
C PHE A 480 -16.76 7.69 -20.73
N ASN A 481 -16.97 8.45 -21.80
CA ASN A 481 -17.97 8.18 -22.84
C ASN A 481 -17.37 8.18 -24.26
N SER A 482 -16.03 8.17 -24.38
CA SER A 482 -15.34 8.33 -25.67
C SER A 482 -14.38 7.20 -26.05
N TYR A 483 -14.05 6.28 -25.13
CA TYR A 483 -12.94 5.33 -25.28
C TYR A 483 -13.36 3.88 -25.00
N HIS A 484 -14.51 3.47 -25.52
CA HIS A 484 -15.10 2.15 -25.22
C HIS A 484 -14.65 1.04 -26.18
N SER A 485 -14.21 1.38 -27.39
CA SER A 485 -13.54 0.41 -28.24
C SER A 485 -12.08 0.24 -27.83
N GLU A 486 -11.53 -0.96 -27.98
CA GLU A 486 -10.12 -1.23 -27.66
C GLU A 486 -9.16 -0.32 -28.45
N THR A 487 -9.48 0.00 -29.70
CA THR A 487 -8.67 0.92 -30.52
C THR A 487 -8.68 2.35 -29.98
N GLU A 488 -9.83 2.85 -29.53
CA GLU A 488 -9.93 4.19 -28.93
C GLU A 488 -9.21 4.25 -27.59
N MET A 489 -9.35 3.21 -26.76
CA MET A 489 -8.64 3.12 -25.48
C MET A 489 -7.12 3.06 -25.69
N LEU A 490 -6.64 2.23 -26.63
CA LEU A 490 -5.23 2.17 -27.01
C LEU A 490 -4.70 3.55 -27.42
N ARG A 491 -5.43 4.26 -28.28
CA ARG A 491 -5.07 5.63 -28.71
C ARG A 491 -5.10 6.62 -27.55
N TYR A 492 -6.04 6.48 -26.63
CA TYR A 492 -6.12 7.35 -25.45
C TYR A 492 -4.91 7.15 -24.54
N ILE A 493 -4.62 5.90 -24.17
CA ILE A 493 -3.46 5.53 -23.36
C ILE A 493 -2.18 6.07 -24.00
N LYS A 494 -1.98 5.84 -25.30
CA LYS A 494 -0.77 6.32 -25.99
C LYS A 494 -0.67 7.84 -26.04
N ARG A 495 -1.81 8.54 -26.19
CA ARG A 495 -1.85 10.01 -26.18
C ARG A 495 -1.43 10.57 -24.83
N LEU A 496 -1.89 9.97 -23.72
CA LEU A 496 -1.45 10.35 -22.38
C LEU A 496 0.05 10.05 -22.20
N GLU A 497 0.49 8.84 -22.52
CA GLU A 497 1.91 8.43 -22.44
C GLU A 497 2.83 9.43 -23.18
N SER A 498 2.45 9.87 -24.39
CA SER A 498 3.25 10.79 -25.20
C SER A 498 3.45 12.20 -24.60
N ARG A 499 2.71 12.54 -23.53
CA ARG A 499 2.81 13.82 -22.81
C ARG A 499 3.63 13.73 -21.53
N ASP A 500 4.19 12.56 -21.25
CA ASP A 500 4.97 12.28 -20.06
C ASP A 500 6.42 11.95 -20.43
N LEU A 501 7.36 12.63 -19.78
CA LEU A 501 8.77 12.22 -19.84
C LEU A 501 8.99 11.08 -18.82
N SER A 502 9.53 9.96 -19.31
CA SER A 502 9.83 8.76 -18.52
C SER A 502 11.25 8.25 -18.82
N LEU A 503 11.68 7.16 -18.15
CA LEU A 503 13.02 6.60 -18.37
C LEU A 503 13.19 5.95 -19.74
N THR A 504 12.11 5.78 -20.51
CA THR A 504 12.20 5.36 -21.92
C THR A 504 12.77 6.44 -22.83
N ALA A 505 12.77 7.70 -22.38
CA ALA A 505 13.22 8.85 -23.17
C ALA A 505 14.61 9.34 -22.75
N SER A 506 14.86 9.51 -21.45
CA SER A 506 16.12 10.05 -20.94
C SER A 506 16.34 9.73 -19.47
N MET A 507 17.54 10.02 -18.96
CA MET A 507 17.80 10.08 -17.52
C MET A 507 16.86 11.09 -16.84
N ILE A 508 16.33 10.71 -15.67
CA ILE A 508 15.57 11.59 -14.78
C ILE A 508 16.37 11.70 -13.46
N PRO A 509 17.28 12.68 -13.31
CA PRO A 509 18.23 12.71 -12.20
C PRO A 509 17.63 13.33 -10.92
N LEU A 510 16.52 12.77 -10.43
CA LEU A 510 15.89 13.22 -9.19
C LEU A 510 16.65 12.72 -7.97
N GLY A 511 17.29 13.65 -7.24
CA GLY A 511 17.91 13.38 -5.95
C GLY A 511 16.91 12.73 -4.97
N SER A 512 17.41 11.85 -4.10
CA SER A 512 16.61 11.07 -3.13
C SER A 512 15.57 10.13 -3.77
N CYS A 513 15.51 9.98 -5.10
CA CYS A 513 14.54 9.12 -5.79
C CYS A 513 15.14 7.87 -6.43
N THR A 514 16.46 7.87 -6.72
CA THR A 514 17.17 6.73 -7.32
C THR A 514 16.46 6.18 -8.55
N MET A 515 16.35 7.01 -9.59
CA MET A 515 15.71 6.64 -10.87
C MET A 515 16.60 5.67 -11.67
N LYS A 516 16.72 4.43 -11.17
CA LYS A 516 17.50 3.34 -11.78
C LYS A 516 16.67 2.55 -12.78
N LEU A 517 17.31 1.56 -13.43
CA LEU A 517 16.62 0.62 -14.30
C LEU A 517 15.55 -0.16 -13.51
N ASN A 518 14.35 -0.24 -14.08
CA ASN A 518 13.32 -1.23 -13.74
C ASN A 518 13.32 -2.28 -14.86
N ALA A 519 14.04 -3.38 -14.67
CA ALA A 519 14.33 -4.32 -15.75
C ALA A 519 13.09 -5.11 -16.16
N ALA A 520 12.97 -5.46 -17.44
CA ALA A 520 11.85 -6.27 -17.92
C ALA A 520 11.76 -7.63 -17.21
N ALA A 521 12.90 -8.28 -16.93
CA ALA A 521 12.97 -9.52 -16.18
C ALA A 521 12.45 -9.39 -14.73
N GLU A 522 12.62 -8.23 -14.09
CA GLU A 522 12.08 -7.94 -12.76
C GLU A 522 10.56 -7.70 -12.82
N MET A 523 10.05 -7.19 -13.95
CA MET A 523 8.64 -6.80 -14.11
C MET A 523 7.71 -7.92 -14.60
N PHE A 524 8.18 -8.88 -15.41
CA PHE A 524 7.32 -9.96 -15.92
C PHE A 524 6.56 -10.75 -14.83
N PRO A 525 7.18 -11.10 -13.68
CA PRO A 525 6.50 -11.89 -12.66
C PRO A 525 5.31 -11.19 -12.00
N VAL A 526 5.28 -9.86 -12.01
CA VAL A 526 4.23 -9.06 -11.35
C VAL A 526 2.83 -9.40 -11.91
N SER A 527 2.73 -9.74 -13.19
CA SER A 527 1.47 -10.10 -13.84
C SER A 527 1.23 -11.62 -13.96
N TRP A 528 2.10 -12.46 -13.41
CA TRP A 528 1.85 -13.91 -13.38
C TRP A 528 0.65 -14.22 -12.48
N PRO A 529 -0.33 -15.03 -12.92
CA PRO A 529 -1.50 -15.36 -12.11
C PRO A 529 -1.14 -15.94 -10.74
N GLU A 530 -0.06 -16.71 -10.64
CA GLU A 530 0.39 -17.31 -9.38
C GLU A 530 0.82 -16.28 -8.32
N PHE A 531 1.07 -15.03 -8.71
CA PHE A 531 1.26 -13.89 -7.81
C PHE A 531 0.04 -12.95 -7.84
N ALA A 532 -0.39 -12.53 -9.03
CA ALA A 532 -1.41 -11.51 -9.23
C ALA A 532 -2.84 -11.94 -8.84
N LYS A 533 -3.16 -13.24 -8.81
CA LYS A 533 -4.54 -13.76 -8.62
C LYS A 533 -4.76 -14.45 -7.28
N ILE A 534 -3.84 -14.29 -6.32
CA ILE A 534 -4.03 -14.84 -4.98
C ILE A 534 -4.71 -13.79 -4.08
N HIS A 535 -5.76 -14.20 -3.38
CA HIS A 535 -6.42 -13.37 -2.36
C HIS A 535 -5.51 -13.23 -1.13
N PRO A 536 -5.34 -12.03 -0.52
CA PRO A 536 -4.41 -11.83 0.60
C PRO A 536 -4.67 -12.77 1.78
N PHE A 537 -5.95 -13.02 2.08
CA PHE A 537 -6.37 -13.90 3.18
C PHE A 537 -6.61 -15.36 2.77
N ALA A 538 -6.04 -15.80 1.64
CA ALA A 538 -6.07 -17.21 1.27
C ALA A 538 -5.32 -18.07 2.32
N PRO A 539 -5.73 -19.33 2.57
CA PRO A 539 -5.02 -20.22 3.47
C PRO A 539 -3.52 -20.34 3.13
N ILE A 540 -2.64 -20.28 4.14
CA ILE A 540 -1.17 -20.28 3.97
C ILE A 540 -0.66 -21.45 3.11
N LYS A 541 -1.34 -22.61 3.16
CA LYS A 541 -1.00 -23.77 2.33
C LYS A 541 -1.11 -23.51 0.82
N GLN A 542 -1.90 -22.53 0.40
CA GLN A 542 -2.11 -22.10 -0.98
C GLN A 542 -1.09 -21.03 -1.41
N THR A 543 -0.32 -20.48 -0.47
CA THR A 543 0.57 -19.32 -0.70
C THR A 543 2.03 -19.70 -0.48
N ARG A 544 2.40 -20.98 -0.62
CA ARG A 544 3.76 -21.46 -0.29
C ARG A 544 4.86 -20.79 -1.12
N GLY A 545 4.57 -20.46 -2.38
CA GLY A 545 5.46 -19.68 -3.22
C GLY A 545 5.70 -18.29 -2.67
N TYR A 546 4.65 -17.60 -2.21
CA TYR A 546 4.79 -16.32 -1.50
C TYR A 546 5.59 -16.47 -0.21
N GLN A 547 5.32 -17.49 0.60
CA GLN A 547 6.07 -17.75 1.84
C GLN A 547 7.57 -17.93 1.55
N LYS A 548 7.92 -18.67 0.48
CA LYS A 548 9.31 -18.85 0.10
C LYS A 548 9.95 -17.55 -0.41
N LEU A 549 9.20 -16.75 -1.17
CA LEU A 549 9.64 -15.44 -1.64
C LEU A 549 9.92 -14.49 -0.47
N PHE A 550 9.03 -14.44 0.54
CA PHE A 550 9.22 -13.63 1.73
C PHE A 550 10.45 -14.06 2.52
N GLU A 551 10.58 -15.36 2.83
CA GLU A 551 11.74 -15.91 3.55
C GLU A 551 13.07 -15.53 2.87
N GLN A 552 13.15 -15.70 1.54
CA GLN A 552 14.34 -15.34 0.77
C GLN A 552 14.61 -13.83 0.81
N LEU A 553 13.59 -13.01 0.58
CA LEU A 553 13.73 -11.56 0.55
C LEU A 553 14.11 -11.01 1.94
N GLU A 554 13.46 -11.46 3.00
CA GLU A 554 13.76 -11.11 4.39
C GLU A 554 15.20 -11.49 4.74
N THR A 555 15.64 -12.70 4.39
CA THR A 555 17.02 -13.15 4.62
C THR A 555 18.02 -12.25 3.89
N TRP A 556 17.78 -11.94 2.61
CA TRP A 556 18.70 -11.11 1.83
C TRP A 556 18.73 -9.66 2.32
N LEU A 557 17.58 -9.10 2.67
CA LEU A 557 17.49 -7.75 3.22
C LEU A 557 18.14 -7.67 4.61
N ALA A 558 17.98 -8.68 5.46
CA ALA A 558 18.65 -8.78 6.75
C ALA A 558 20.18 -8.76 6.58
N GLU A 559 20.74 -9.58 5.67
CA GLU A 559 22.17 -9.58 5.34
C GLU A 559 22.65 -8.21 4.81
N ILE A 560 21.92 -7.61 3.85
CA ILE A 560 22.26 -6.30 3.27
C ILE A 560 22.27 -5.20 4.33
N THR A 561 21.37 -5.29 5.31
CA THR A 561 21.19 -4.23 6.30
C THR A 561 21.90 -4.49 7.63
N GLY A 562 22.37 -5.71 7.88
CA GLY A 562 22.95 -6.12 9.16
C GLY A 562 21.93 -6.21 10.29
N PHE A 563 20.64 -6.43 9.97
CA PHE A 563 19.57 -6.54 10.96
C PHE A 563 19.18 -8.00 11.25
N ALA A 564 18.50 -8.21 12.37
CA ALA A 564 18.11 -9.54 12.84
C ALA A 564 16.72 -9.97 12.34
N GLY A 565 15.81 -9.02 12.13
CA GLY A 565 14.46 -9.28 11.62
C GLY A 565 14.03 -8.26 10.58
N ILE A 566 13.18 -8.68 9.65
CA ILE A 566 12.57 -7.86 8.62
C ILE A 566 11.04 -7.97 8.71
N SER A 567 10.33 -6.86 8.52
CA SER A 567 8.89 -6.88 8.22
C SER A 567 8.62 -6.26 6.86
N LEU A 568 7.91 -7.01 6.01
CA LEU A 568 7.52 -6.60 4.66
C LEU A 568 6.17 -5.87 4.61
N GLN A 569 5.46 -5.75 5.73
CA GLN A 569 4.10 -5.20 5.80
C GLN A 569 4.00 -3.72 5.37
N PRO A 570 4.90 -2.79 5.76
CA PRO A 570 4.70 -1.39 5.41
C PRO A 570 4.78 -1.13 3.90
N ASN A 571 3.71 -0.61 3.33
CA ASN A 571 3.51 -0.43 1.88
C ASN A 571 3.98 0.95 1.33
N ALA A 572 4.81 1.67 2.06
CA ALA A 572 5.51 2.87 1.61
C ALA A 572 6.66 3.20 2.56
N GLY A 573 7.65 3.99 2.12
CA GLY A 573 8.75 4.42 3.00
C GLY A 573 8.26 5.18 4.25
N SER A 574 7.27 6.06 4.07
CA SER A 574 6.62 6.77 5.19
C SER A 574 5.88 5.83 6.15
N GLN A 575 5.33 4.71 5.66
CA GLN A 575 4.75 3.68 6.52
C GLN A 575 5.84 2.87 7.24
N GLY A 576 7.00 2.64 6.60
CA GLY A 576 8.16 2.04 7.26
C GLY A 576 8.74 2.92 8.36
N GLU A 577 8.77 4.25 8.17
CA GLU A 577 9.06 5.21 9.24
C GLU A 577 8.07 5.08 10.40
N TYR A 578 6.78 5.18 10.11
CA TYR A 578 5.75 5.05 11.13
C TYR A 578 5.85 3.72 11.89
N ALA A 579 5.99 2.59 11.18
CA ALA A 579 6.12 1.26 11.76
C ALA A 579 7.36 1.14 12.64
N GLY A 580 8.53 1.59 12.17
CA GLY A 580 9.76 1.55 12.97
C GLY A 580 9.68 2.40 14.25
N LEU A 581 9.00 3.55 14.19
CA LEU A 581 8.77 4.38 15.39
C LEU A 581 7.77 3.73 16.36
N LEU A 582 6.76 3.02 15.88
CA LEU A 582 5.87 2.22 16.73
C LEU A 582 6.59 1.04 17.40
N VAL A 583 7.49 0.37 16.67
CA VAL A 583 8.37 -0.69 17.21
C VAL A 583 9.24 -0.15 18.35
N ILE A 584 9.89 1.01 18.13
CA ILE A 584 10.68 1.69 19.19
C ILE A 584 9.80 2.02 20.39
N ARG A 585 8.59 2.55 20.17
CA ARG A 585 7.66 2.88 21.24
C ARG A 585 7.26 1.64 22.04
N ALA A 586 6.92 0.54 21.36
CA ALA A 586 6.55 -0.72 22.02
C ALA A 586 7.71 -1.28 22.86
N TYR A 587 8.94 -1.13 22.38
CA TYR A 587 10.15 -1.48 23.13
C TYR A 587 10.36 -0.61 24.38
N HIS A 588 10.06 0.68 24.34
CA HIS A 588 10.08 1.52 25.54
C HIS A 588 8.94 1.15 26.51
N GLU A 589 7.74 0.90 25.99
CA GLU A 589 6.58 0.46 26.78
C GLU A 589 6.86 -0.86 27.52
N SER A 590 7.50 -1.84 26.86
CA SER A 590 7.80 -3.15 27.44
C SER A 590 8.83 -3.09 28.58
N ARG A 591 9.67 -2.05 28.62
CA ARG A 591 10.65 -1.80 29.68
C ARG A 591 10.14 -0.89 30.81
N GLY A 592 8.88 -0.47 30.76
CA GLY A 592 8.30 0.47 31.72
C GLY A 592 8.62 1.94 31.46
N ASP A 593 9.24 2.25 30.32
CA ASP A 593 9.69 3.59 29.93
C ASP A 593 8.73 4.28 28.93
N ALA A 594 7.43 4.00 29.04
CA ALA A 594 6.40 4.53 28.13
C ALA A 594 6.32 6.07 28.05
N HIS A 595 6.95 6.78 29.00
CA HIS A 595 7.05 8.25 29.01
C HIS A 595 8.08 8.79 27.99
N ARG A 596 8.96 7.95 27.44
CA ARG A 596 9.94 8.33 26.42
C ARG A 596 9.24 8.57 25.09
N ASN A 597 9.07 9.84 24.71
CA ASN A 597 8.37 10.23 23.48
C ASN A 597 9.08 11.34 22.69
N VAL A 598 10.26 11.78 23.10
CA VAL A 598 11.04 12.78 22.35
C VAL A 598 11.77 12.13 21.19
N CYS A 599 11.54 12.65 19.98
CA CYS A 599 12.21 12.25 18.75
C CYS A 599 13.11 13.39 18.25
N LEU A 600 14.42 13.17 18.30
CA LEU A 600 15.40 14.10 17.74
C LEU A 600 15.43 13.94 16.22
N ILE A 601 15.36 15.04 15.48
CA ILE A 601 15.36 15.02 14.01
C ILE A 601 16.24 16.15 13.47
N PRO A 602 17.32 15.84 12.71
CA PRO A 602 18.13 16.85 12.04
C PRO A 602 17.29 17.71 11.09
N THR A 603 17.61 19.01 11.00
CA THR A 603 16.89 19.93 10.09
C THR A 603 17.03 19.55 8.61
N SER A 604 18.04 18.77 8.26
CA SER A 604 18.26 18.23 6.91
C SER A 604 17.35 17.03 6.57
N ALA A 605 16.73 16.38 7.55
CA ALA A 605 15.92 15.18 7.32
C ALA A 605 14.77 15.43 6.32
N HIS A 606 14.37 14.38 5.60
CA HIS A 606 13.21 14.43 4.71
C HIS A 606 11.94 14.82 5.48
N GLY A 607 10.96 15.42 4.80
CA GLY A 607 9.75 15.93 5.45
C GLY A 607 8.83 14.85 6.02
N THR A 608 9.00 13.60 5.57
CA THR A 608 8.28 12.43 6.11
C THR A 608 8.69 12.13 7.54
N ASN A 609 9.98 12.22 7.89
CA ASN A 609 10.49 11.89 9.23
C ASN A 609 9.71 12.63 10.35
N PRO A 610 9.62 13.97 10.36
CA PRO A 610 8.87 14.68 11.38
C PRO A 610 7.35 14.44 11.30
N ALA A 611 6.80 14.21 10.12
CA ALA A 611 5.38 13.87 9.97
C ALA A 611 5.07 12.49 10.58
N SER A 612 5.91 11.49 10.31
CA SER A 612 5.83 10.13 10.86
C SER A 612 6.00 10.12 12.37
N ALA A 613 6.92 10.94 12.91
CA ALA A 613 7.11 11.08 14.36
C ALA A 613 5.87 11.64 15.07
N VAL A 614 5.28 12.73 14.56
CA VAL A 614 4.02 13.27 15.11
C VAL A 614 2.90 12.24 15.00
N MET A 615 2.83 11.54 13.87
CA MET A 615 1.83 10.50 13.62
C MET A 615 1.99 9.27 14.54
N ALA A 616 3.19 9.00 15.05
CA ALA A 616 3.51 8.01 16.08
C ALA A 616 3.29 8.50 17.53
N GLY A 617 2.81 9.75 17.70
CA GLY A 617 2.59 10.36 19.01
C GLY A 617 3.85 10.91 19.68
N MET A 618 4.92 11.13 18.92
CA MET A 618 6.21 11.62 19.43
C MET A 618 6.30 13.15 19.38
N LYS A 619 7.08 13.72 20.30
CA LYS A 619 7.44 15.13 20.33
C LYS A 619 8.72 15.36 19.53
N VAL A 620 8.61 16.05 18.41
CA VAL A 620 9.77 16.37 17.54
C VAL A 620 10.61 17.48 18.18
N VAL A 621 11.92 17.24 18.29
CA VAL A 621 12.93 18.23 18.67
C VAL A 621 13.95 18.32 17.54
N ALA A 622 14.03 19.49 16.91
CA ALA A 622 14.94 19.71 15.79
C ALA A 622 16.39 19.71 16.27
N VAL A 623 17.29 19.07 15.52
CA VAL A 623 18.75 19.11 15.71
C VAL A 623 19.37 19.93 14.58
N ALA A 624 20.29 20.82 14.92
CA ALA A 624 20.97 21.70 13.97
C ALA A 624 21.88 20.91 13.02
N CYS A 625 22.14 21.50 11.87
CA CYS A 625 23.24 21.10 10.99
C CYS A 625 24.35 22.14 11.03
N ASP A 626 25.60 21.71 10.92
CA ASP A 626 26.75 22.59 10.82
C ASP A 626 26.80 23.34 9.47
N THR A 627 27.76 24.24 9.29
CA THR A 627 27.92 25.01 8.04
C THR A 627 28.31 24.17 6.83
N ASN A 628 28.76 22.93 7.04
CA ASN A 628 29.11 21.97 5.98
C ASN A 628 27.93 21.03 5.67
N GLY A 629 26.81 21.16 6.37
CA GLY A 629 25.61 20.36 6.18
C GLY A 629 25.62 19.01 6.91
N ASN A 630 26.56 18.76 7.82
CA ASN A 630 26.55 17.59 8.71
C ASN A 630 25.63 17.85 9.92
N ILE A 631 25.30 16.80 10.67
CA ILE A 631 24.63 16.96 11.97
C ILE A 631 25.58 17.67 12.93
N ASP A 632 25.08 18.71 13.61
CA ASP A 632 25.84 19.36 14.69
C ASP A 632 25.86 18.43 15.91
N VAL A 633 26.97 17.72 16.10
CA VAL A 633 27.17 16.75 17.18
C VAL A 633 27.09 17.39 18.57
N ALA A 634 27.51 18.66 18.70
CA ALA A 634 27.44 19.36 19.98
C ALA A 634 25.99 19.71 20.35
N ASP A 635 25.21 20.20 19.39
CA ASP A 635 23.78 20.45 19.57
C ASP A 635 22.99 19.16 19.80
N LEU A 636 23.32 18.08 19.06
CA LEU A 636 22.74 16.75 19.26
C LEU A 636 22.99 16.27 20.70
N ARG A 637 24.23 16.34 21.17
CA ARG A 637 24.62 15.90 22.52
C ARG A 637 23.88 16.70 23.58
N ALA A 638 23.86 18.02 23.46
CA ALA A 638 23.15 18.89 24.40
C ALA A 638 21.65 18.56 24.46
N LYS A 639 21.01 18.27 23.32
CA LYS A 639 19.59 17.89 23.27
C LYS A 639 19.33 16.48 23.78
N ALA A 640 20.21 15.52 23.49
CA ALA A 640 20.11 14.17 24.01
C ALA A 640 20.23 14.15 25.54
N GLU A 641 21.17 14.91 26.11
CA GLU A 641 21.33 15.06 27.56
C GLU A 641 20.14 15.81 28.20
N ALA A 642 19.69 16.90 27.58
CA ALA A 642 18.51 17.64 28.06
C ALA A 642 17.22 16.80 28.06
N HIS A 643 17.13 15.84 27.15
CA HIS A 643 16.00 14.92 27.01
C HIS A 643 16.31 13.51 27.53
N GLN A 644 17.37 13.29 28.32
CA GLN A 644 17.77 11.93 28.74
C GLN A 644 16.63 11.13 29.40
N ALA A 645 15.75 11.82 30.13
CA ALA A 645 14.59 11.21 30.79
C ALA A 645 13.45 10.86 29.82
N ASP A 646 13.25 11.60 28.72
CA ASP A 646 12.11 11.44 27.80
C ASP A 646 12.52 11.10 26.35
N LEU A 647 13.81 10.88 26.09
CA LEU A 647 14.37 10.55 24.78
C LEU A 647 13.88 9.17 24.34
N SER A 648 13.08 9.15 23.27
CA SER A 648 12.65 7.93 22.59
C SER A 648 13.65 7.52 21.54
N CYS A 649 13.95 8.42 20.60
CA CYS A 649 14.82 8.10 19.47
C CYS A 649 15.42 9.31 18.76
N LEU A 650 16.39 9.03 17.89
CA LEU A 650 16.88 9.91 16.84
C LEU A 650 16.47 9.33 15.49
N MET A 651 15.99 10.18 14.57
CA MET A 651 15.85 9.82 13.16
C MET A 651 16.99 10.46 12.34
N ILE A 652 17.79 9.64 11.68
CA ILE A 652 18.87 10.06 10.77
C ILE A 652 18.62 9.54 9.36
N THR A 653 19.22 10.19 8.36
CA THR A 653 19.33 9.65 6.99
C THR A 653 20.81 9.44 6.71
N TYR A 654 21.21 8.26 6.22
CA TYR A 654 22.62 7.99 5.93
C TYR A 654 22.81 7.39 4.51
N PRO A 655 23.76 7.88 3.69
CA PRO A 655 24.35 9.22 3.80
C PRO A 655 23.27 10.30 3.86
N SER A 656 23.63 11.50 4.33
CA SER A 656 22.65 12.56 4.59
C SER A 656 21.88 12.97 3.33
N THR A 657 20.80 13.74 3.49
CA THR A 657 20.02 14.27 2.36
C THR A 657 20.82 15.24 1.48
N HIS A 658 21.98 15.72 1.96
CA HIS A 658 22.97 16.48 1.17
C HIS A 658 23.87 15.58 0.30
N GLY A 659 23.79 14.25 0.44
CA GLY A 659 24.61 13.30 -0.31
C GLY A 659 26.02 13.11 0.24
N VAL A 660 26.22 13.30 1.55
CA VAL A 660 27.53 13.25 2.21
C VAL A 660 27.56 12.12 3.24
N PHE A 661 28.67 11.37 3.29
CA PHE A 661 28.96 10.41 4.35
C PHE A 661 29.57 11.13 5.56
N GLU A 662 28.84 11.20 6.66
CA GLU A 662 29.33 11.80 7.91
C GLU A 662 30.27 10.83 8.63
N GLU A 663 31.47 11.30 9.01
CA GLU A 663 32.48 10.49 9.71
C GLU A 663 32.09 10.16 11.15
N THR A 664 31.25 10.99 11.75
CA THR A 664 30.80 10.95 13.16
C THR A 664 29.59 10.07 13.40
N ILE A 665 29.10 9.34 12.38
CA ILE A 665 27.82 8.62 12.47
C ILE A 665 27.75 7.61 13.62
N ARG A 666 28.86 6.93 13.93
CA ARG A 666 28.92 5.99 15.07
C ARG A 666 28.88 6.71 16.41
N GLU A 667 29.57 7.84 16.53
CA GLU A 667 29.50 8.69 17.73
C GLU A 667 28.07 9.19 17.95
N ILE A 668 27.39 9.61 16.88
CA ILE A 668 25.97 10.02 16.91
C ILE A 668 25.09 8.90 17.47
N CYS A 669 25.23 7.66 16.98
CA CYS A 669 24.49 6.52 17.50
C CYS A 669 24.80 6.27 18.99
N GLU A 670 26.08 6.27 19.36
CA GLU A 670 26.54 6.05 20.74
C GLU A 670 25.99 7.11 21.72
N ILE A 671 25.92 8.39 21.32
CA ILE A 671 25.32 9.46 22.13
C ILE A 671 23.85 9.16 22.43
N ILE A 672 23.09 8.69 21.43
CA ILE A 672 21.67 8.40 21.60
C ILE A 672 21.45 7.19 22.50
N HIS A 673 22.21 6.12 22.26
CA HIS A 673 22.14 4.92 23.10
C HIS A 673 22.54 5.20 24.55
N ALA A 674 23.57 6.02 24.78
CA ALA A 674 24.00 6.41 26.12
C ALA A 674 22.94 7.21 26.90
N ASN A 675 22.01 7.85 26.19
CA ASN A 675 20.88 8.59 26.77
C ASN A 675 19.56 7.79 26.75
N GLY A 676 19.62 6.48 26.48
CA GLY A 676 18.48 5.56 26.55
C GLY A 676 17.56 5.58 25.33
N GLY A 677 17.90 6.35 24.28
CA GLY A 677 17.15 6.40 23.04
C GLY A 677 17.49 5.25 22.08
N GLN A 678 16.72 5.15 21.01
CA GLN A 678 16.97 4.27 19.86
C GLN A 678 17.33 5.07 18.61
N VAL A 679 17.98 4.46 17.64
CA VAL A 679 18.39 5.09 16.38
C VAL A 679 17.57 4.53 15.23
N TYR A 680 16.70 5.37 14.67
CA TYR A 680 16.01 5.11 13.44
C TYR A 680 16.82 5.66 12.27
N MET A 681 17.11 4.83 11.27
CA MET A 681 17.75 5.25 10.02
C MET A 681 16.75 5.22 8.85
N ASP A 682 16.57 6.37 8.21
CA ASP A 682 15.95 6.48 6.90
C ASP A 682 16.90 5.89 5.84
N GLY A 683 16.51 4.73 5.30
CA GLY A 683 17.26 3.98 4.30
C GLY A 683 16.92 4.34 2.85
N ALA A 684 16.27 5.49 2.60
CA ALA A 684 16.03 5.98 1.24
C ALA A 684 17.32 6.12 0.41
N ASN A 685 18.46 6.36 1.08
CA ASN A 685 19.78 6.54 0.47
C ASN A 685 20.63 5.26 0.45
N MET A 686 20.05 4.08 0.70
CA MET A 686 20.77 2.79 0.73
C MET A 686 21.48 2.45 -0.57
N ASN A 687 21.12 3.04 -1.71
CA ASN A 687 21.85 2.84 -2.98
C ASN A 687 23.33 3.27 -2.91
N ALA A 688 23.70 4.13 -1.96
CA ALA A 688 25.11 4.48 -1.69
C ALA A 688 25.79 3.52 -0.70
N GLN A 689 25.05 2.64 -0.02
CA GLN A 689 25.55 1.79 1.06
C GLN A 689 25.69 0.30 0.69
N VAL A 690 24.76 -0.26 -0.10
CA VAL A 690 24.68 -1.71 -0.35
C VAL A 690 26.02 -2.29 -0.76
N GLY A 691 26.54 -3.23 0.04
CA GLY A 691 27.83 -3.91 -0.19
C GLY A 691 29.07 -3.15 0.28
N LEU A 692 28.93 -1.92 0.78
CA LEU A 692 30.03 -1.08 1.31
C LEU A 692 29.95 -0.91 2.82
N THR A 693 28.74 -0.67 3.34
CA THR A 693 28.42 -0.51 4.76
C THR A 693 27.00 -1.05 5.00
N SER A 694 26.52 -1.06 6.24
CA SER A 694 25.15 -1.40 6.55
C SER A 694 24.61 -0.63 7.77
N PRO A 695 23.28 -0.38 7.83
CA PRO A 695 22.67 0.34 8.96
C PRO A 695 22.94 -0.30 10.32
N GLY A 696 22.79 -1.63 10.42
CA GLY A 696 23.08 -2.35 11.66
C GLY A 696 24.56 -2.24 12.07
N PHE A 697 25.49 -2.19 11.10
CA PHE A 697 26.91 -2.04 11.38
C PHE A 697 27.30 -0.64 11.86
N ILE A 698 26.61 0.41 11.40
CA ILE A 698 26.85 1.78 11.86
C ILE A 698 26.15 2.12 13.19
N GLY A 699 25.33 1.20 13.73
CA GLY A 699 24.67 1.34 15.03
C GLY A 699 23.21 1.81 14.97
N ALA A 700 22.54 1.72 13.81
CA ALA A 700 21.10 1.91 13.76
C ALA A 700 20.36 0.71 14.39
N ASP A 701 19.25 0.96 15.07
CA ASP A 701 18.40 -0.09 15.67
C ASP A 701 17.27 -0.50 14.73
N VAL A 702 16.79 0.42 13.89
CA VAL A 702 15.73 0.17 12.91
C VAL A 702 15.97 1.01 11.66
N CYS A 703 15.63 0.45 10.50
CA CYS A 703 15.72 1.14 9.23
C CYS A 703 14.57 0.74 8.32
N HIS A 704 13.96 1.70 7.61
CA HIS A 704 13.15 1.34 6.45
C HIS A 704 13.97 1.36 5.16
N LEU A 705 13.59 0.52 4.20
CA LEU A 705 14.14 0.54 2.85
C LEU A 705 13.09 1.04 1.86
N ASN A 706 13.45 1.86 0.87
CA ASN A 706 12.58 2.10 -0.28
C ASN A 706 12.87 1.09 -1.39
N LEU A 707 12.07 0.02 -1.49
CA LEU A 707 12.24 -0.95 -2.57
C LEU A 707 12.03 -0.31 -3.96
N HIS A 708 11.17 0.70 -4.04
CA HIS A 708 10.89 1.53 -5.22
C HIS A 708 11.96 2.59 -5.52
N LYS A 709 13.08 2.56 -4.82
CA LYS A 709 14.27 3.38 -5.10
C LYS A 709 15.47 2.46 -5.28
N THR A 710 15.92 1.85 -4.19
CA THR A 710 17.15 1.05 -4.18
C THR A 710 16.98 -0.32 -4.85
N PHE A 711 15.79 -0.92 -4.82
CA PHE A 711 15.56 -2.31 -5.23
C PHE A 711 14.55 -2.45 -6.38
N CYS A 712 14.62 -1.50 -7.33
CA CYS A 712 14.04 -1.59 -8.67
C CYS A 712 12.51 -1.67 -8.81
N ILE A 713 11.71 -1.66 -7.74
CA ILE A 713 10.25 -1.49 -7.90
C ILE A 713 10.01 -0.19 -8.69
N PRO A 714 9.13 -0.19 -9.70
CA PRO A 714 8.92 0.98 -10.55
C PRO A 714 8.27 2.14 -9.79
N HIS A 715 8.69 3.36 -10.13
CA HIS A 715 8.21 4.60 -9.52
C HIS A 715 6.73 4.91 -9.79
N GLY A 716 6.16 4.40 -10.88
CA GLY A 716 4.72 4.35 -11.14
C GLY A 716 4.02 5.70 -11.30
N GLY A 717 4.75 6.77 -11.60
CA GLY A 717 4.22 8.14 -11.62
C GLY A 717 3.93 8.72 -10.23
N GLY A 718 4.41 8.07 -9.16
CA GLY A 718 4.17 8.44 -7.76
C GLY A 718 3.63 7.31 -6.88
N GLY A 719 3.87 6.05 -7.24
CA GLY A 719 3.37 4.85 -6.57
C GLY A 719 3.08 3.72 -7.56
N PRO A 720 3.39 2.45 -7.26
CA PRO A 720 3.46 1.89 -5.91
C PRO A 720 4.81 2.06 -5.20
N GLY A 721 4.79 1.83 -3.88
CA GLY A 721 5.98 1.65 -3.06
C GLY A 721 5.83 0.45 -2.15
N VAL A 722 6.96 -0.02 -1.61
CA VAL A 722 7.04 -0.91 -0.45
C VAL A 722 8.18 -0.38 0.42
N GLY A 723 7.95 -0.35 1.73
CA GLY A 723 8.81 0.26 2.74
C GLY A 723 9.19 -0.69 3.87
N PRO A 724 9.75 -1.89 3.60
CA PRO A 724 10.01 -2.86 4.64
C PRO A 724 10.96 -2.29 5.69
N ILE A 725 10.78 -2.71 6.94
CA ILE A 725 11.67 -2.33 8.04
C ILE A 725 12.58 -3.50 8.40
N GLY A 726 13.86 -3.21 8.61
CA GLY A 726 14.79 -4.09 9.29
C GLY A 726 15.06 -3.59 10.70
N VAL A 727 15.17 -4.51 11.66
CA VAL A 727 15.32 -4.19 13.09
C VAL A 727 16.41 -5.01 13.76
N ALA A 728 17.06 -4.41 14.76
CA ALA A 728 18.00 -5.07 15.65
C ALA A 728 17.30 -6.14 16.49
N GLU A 729 18.08 -7.06 17.07
CA GLU A 729 17.58 -8.26 17.75
C GLU A 729 16.56 -7.94 18.85
N HIS A 730 16.80 -6.92 19.67
CA HIS A 730 15.90 -6.54 20.78
C HIS A 730 14.57 -5.90 20.33
N LEU A 731 14.41 -5.62 19.04
CA LEU A 731 13.19 -5.04 18.46
C LEU A 731 12.35 -6.05 17.66
N VAL A 732 12.88 -7.24 17.38
CA VAL A 732 12.22 -8.28 16.55
C VAL A 732 10.84 -8.65 17.10
N GLU A 733 10.74 -8.73 18.42
CA GLU A 733 9.53 -9.13 19.14
C GLU A 733 8.31 -8.21 18.86
N PHE A 734 8.57 -6.95 18.52
CA PHE A 734 7.56 -5.91 18.33
C PHE A 734 7.23 -5.63 16.87
N LEU A 735 7.76 -6.40 15.92
CA LEU A 735 7.44 -6.22 14.50
C LEU A 735 5.91 -6.26 14.24
N PRO A 736 5.40 -5.58 13.20
CA PRO A 736 3.97 -5.53 12.91
C PRO A 736 3.31 -6.91 12.78
N GLY A 737 2.22 -7.12 13.52
CA GLY A 737 1.32 -8.26 13.40
C GLY A 737 0.16 -8.00 12.45
N HIS A 738 -0.81 -8.93 12.40
CA HIS A 738 -2.07 -8.77 11.67
C HIS A 738 -3.15 -9.69 12.28
N ASN A 739 -4.40 -9.22 12.42
CA ASN A 739 -5.45 -9.98 13.10
C ASN A 739 -6.08 -11.10 12.26
N VAL A 740 -6.00 -11.02 10.92
CA VAL A 740 -6.56 -12.06 10.02
C VAL A 740 -5.57 -13.21 9.79
N ILE A 741 -4.27 -12.92 9.76
CA ILE A 741 -3.21 -13.90 9.50
C ILE A 741 -2.18 -13.78 10.62
N ASN A 742 -1.91 -14.89 11.30
CA ASN A 742 -0.84 -14.92 12.29
C ASN A 742 0.53 -14.85 11.60
N LEU A 743 1.23 -13.74 11.78
CA LEU A 743 2.58 -13.50 11.25
C LEU A 743 3.70 -13.96 12.22
N GLY A 744 3.35 -14.52 13.38
CA GLY A 744 4.29 -14.83 14.46
C GLY A 744 4.61 -13.61 15.34
N GLY A 745 5.68 -13.73 16.13
CA GLY A 745 6.09 -12.72 17.13
C GLY A 745 5.45 -12.93 18.51
N GLU A 746 6.16 -12.54 19.57
CA GLU A 746 5.67 -12.71 20.95
C GLU A 746 4.81 -11.51 21.40
N ASN A 747 5.23 -10.29 21.07
CA ASN A 747 4.55 -9.04 21.45
C ASN A 747 4.45 -8.05 20.26
N PRO A 748 3.86 -8.45 19.13
CA PRO A 748 3.80 -7.61 17.93
C PRO A 748 2.99 -6.33 18.18
N ILE A 749 3.38 -5.23 17.53
CA ILE A 749 2.47 -4.08 17.38
C ILE A 749 1.31 -4.44 16.44
N GLY A 750 0.21 -3.68 16.50
CA GLY A 750 -0.90 -3.86 15.57
C GLY A 750 -0.51 -3.57 14.11
N ALA A 751 -1.35 -4.03 13.18
CA ALA A 751 -1.12 -3.83 11.75
C ALA A 751 -0.96 -2.35 11.35
N VAL A 752 -0.08 -2.10 10.39
CA VAL A 752 0.18 -0.79 9.77
C VAL A 752 -0.28 -0.72 8.30
N SER A 753 -0.71 -1.82 7.71
CA SER A 753 -1.36 -1.90 6.39
C SER A 753 -2.55 -2.86 6.45
N ALA A 754 -3.38 -2.84 5.40
CA ALA A 754 -4.57 -3.69 5.32
C ALA A 754 -4.27 -5.19 5.07
N ALA A 755 -3.13 -5.53 4.48
CA ALA A 755 -2.73 -6.89 4.15
C ALA A 755 -1.20 -7.00 4.16
#